data_AF-A0A956IRV7-F1
#
_entry.id   AF-A0A956IRV7-F1
#
_cell.length_a   1.000
_cell.length_b   1.000
_cell.length_c   1.000
_cell.angle_alpha   90.00
_cell.angle_beta   90.00
_cell.angle_gamma   90.00
#
_symmetry.space_group_name_H-M   'P 1'
#
loop_
_entity.id
_entity.type
_entity.pdbx_description
1 polymer ?
#
loop_
_entity_poly.entity_id
_entity_poly.type
_entity_poly.pdbx_seq_one_letter_code
_entity_poly.pdbx_strand_id
1 'polypeptide(L)'
;DLAQYEAELPVRLEELHALLSDGSWFDQLDVGEVWIVPKRLNGDSADDGVVRVGTTAKASPPVLDVQVRLSPSPAFAIAELLYLRHFGPVLDGLLSKNSIGYRLDLRTGELDATRRWTFEYWPRRYQEFRSAPLNHARAALRRASSSVMVVSADLASFYDSIDPSFLLSEAFLARLLERGLESRELFEGATRSLLAAFGRFRAKAESRLGVPVRTGVPIGSLTSRVVANLSLSTLDEHIEAQPDVLSYRRYVDDLVVVASAPESVTVDAALSQLLPLRESSDHGFVLDVEALQRAGCEFELQRRKIKVHHLAGEPGEDFVEAVLTDFDRLVSRSQAFLDTAALLDDGATHLIRARDGEGSPLRVLRDADRTRLERFALSTSLRTLERATVLLDAEEAQRVVRATLERVGRVLAAEDDWVESLDTALRLLRVAIGTKDWESARDLNNRFEEVFGTVDAVTACVGTLRYRGESIDRSRRGPWTWLRNYLHARRLESVASALPGSVTPDDVATWAPNGLTVRTASVGAVALRRRAQELAAADLRTYDREDDHSWPVQDFAERWMEGDLPELAERFESIRVFLGECARLKDDAWLMPAARLFLATRPPSYFDVARRLMYAAESEGGFSADVFDRLLAVVNALRGTRYYDSVGRVLDPHTLAIPWTVSDRWGRTVVASDQNPSLVLGNLVVPDEHWRLAAERTARFPRGRPVHTVQRLLGLMRVIARATHVAKPRRGSGQGGTPTLLVLPELTVPRRWFRAVATHVVRHGGFGAVMGLEYLHDPSGPFVLNQAFAVLPGPFGAVATWPWTKRWPADGEGEELAGLTPPLRFRPRATDPPRVVVETSWGRFSTLICSELIEARRVADLLGRAELVLCPAWNRDTASYDHLIQSVGFQLHAIVAVANNGHYSDCRAWAPLSVRWKRDLCRLIEREVDDIVQVPLPMRSLIEFHESAASAPPPKGAKPDWRPLPPNWPRRSRPRSVWSPSPVPVEWLTPDDPTDVDEEP
;
A
#
# COMPACT_ATOMS: atom_id res chain seq x y z
N ASP A 1 7.28 10.70 -22.16
CA ASP A 1 7.41 12.04 -21.54
C ASP A 1 8.49 12.03 -20.48
N LEU A 2 8.25 11.54 -19.25
CA LEU A 2 9.28 11.58 -18.19
C LEU A 2 10.57 10.85 -18.59
N ALA A 3 10.48 9.60 -19.06
CA ALA A 3 11.65 8.85 -19.53
C ALA A 3 12.37 9.51 -20.73
N GLN A 4 11.66 10.30 -21.54
CA GLN A 4 12.27 11.07 -22.63
C GLN A 4 12.95 12.34 -22.13
N TYR A 5 12.34 13.01 -21.14
CA TYR A 5 12.95 14.15 -20.45
C TYR A 5 14.23 13.74 -19.72
N GLU A 6 14.21 12.59 -19.05
CA GLU A 6 15.36 12.01 -18.38
C GLU A 6 16.50 11.65 -19.34
N ALA A 7 16.21 11.35 -20.61
CA ALA A 7 17.24 10.99 -21.59
C ALA A 7 18.25 12.13 -21.89
N GLU A 8 17.86 13.38 -21.64
CA GLU A 8 18.71 14.58 -21.79
C GLU A 8 18.72 15.39 -20.49
N LEU A 9 18.53 14.73 -19.34
CA LEU A 9 18.32 15.38 -18.04
C LEU A 9 19.26 16.56 -17.73
N PRO A 10 20.61 16.46 -17.89
CA PRO A 10 21.50 17.58 -17.58
C PRO A 10 21.17 18.83 -18.39
N VAL A 11 21.08 18.69 -19.72
CA VAL A 11 20.76 19.80 -20.62
C VAL A 11 19.41 20.42 -20.26
N ARG A 12 18.41 19.58 -19.98
CA ARG A 12 17.06 20.03 -19.59
C ARG A 12 17.03 20.78 -18.25
N LEU A 13 17.88 20.39 -17.30
CA LEU A 13 17.98 21.06 -16.01
C LEU A 13 18.74 22.38 -16.11
N GLU A 14 19.79 22.46 -16.93
CA GLU A 14 20.49 23.72 -17.23
C GLU A 14 19.56 24.72 -17.93
N GLU A 15 18.83 24.28 -18.96
CA GLU A 15 17.79 25.08 -19.63
C GLU A 15 16.77 25.61 -18.63
N LEU A 16 16.25 24.73 -17.75
CA LEU A 16 15.28 25.12 -16.73
C LEU A 16 15.87 26.08 -15.70
N HIS A 17 17.11 25.87 -15.25
CA HIS A 17 17.77 26.75 -14.30
C HIS A 17 17.96 28.16 -14.87
N ALA A 18 18.37 28.27 -16.13
CA ALA A 18 18.48 29.56 -16.81
C ALA A 18 17.13 30.28 -16.88
N LEU A 19 16.05 29.57 -17.21
CA LEU A 19 14.69 30.10 -17.26
C LEU A 19 14.13 30.51 -15.89
N LEU A 20 14.57 29.88 -14.80
CA LEU A 20 14.08 30.22 -13.45
C LEU A 20 14.90 31.36 -12.81
N SER A 21 16.16 31.51 -13.21
CA SER A 21 17.08 32.50 -12.62
C SER A 21 16.81 33.94 -13.08
N ASP A 22 16.09 34.14 -14.18
CA ASP A 22 15.68 35.47 -14.67
C ASP A 22 14.45 36.04 -13.92
N GLY A 23 13.89 35.29 -12.97
CA GLY A 23 12.69 35.68 -12.22
C GLY A 23 11.37 35.49 -12.99
N SER A 24 11.41 34.87 -14.18
CA SER A 24 10.23 34.63 -15.02
C SER A 24 9.41 33.41 -14.60
N TRP A 25 9.88 32.61 -13.63
CA TRP A 25 9.18 31.47 -13.00
C TRP A 25 8.49 30.54 -14.01
N PHE A 26 7.20 30.77 -14.29
CA PHE A 26 6.37 29.95 -15.15
C PHE A 26 6.18 30.53 -16.55
N ASP A 27 6.58 31.77 -16.84
CA ASP A 27 6.17 32.52 -18.03
C ASP A 27 6.51 31.82 -19.35
N GLN A 28 7.72 31.27 -19.42
CA GLN A 28 8.25 30.60 -20.61
C GLN A 28 8.04 29.09 -20.58
N LEU A 29 7.52 28.54 -19.47
CA LEU A 29 7.34 27.10 -19.32
C LEU A 29 6.09 26.61 -20.05
N ASP A 30 6.24 25.53 -20.80
CA ASP A 30 5.10 24.79 -21.31
C ASP A 30 4.36 24.13 -20.14
N VAL A 31 3.10 24.52 -19.95
CA VAL A 31 2.23 23.96 -18.91
C VAL A 31 2.02 22.45 -19.09
N GLY A 32 2.17 21.92 -20.30
CA GLY A 32 1.92 20.52 -20.64
C GLY A 32 0.63 20.30 -21.43
N GLU A 33 0.08 19.09 -21.30
CA GLU A 33 -1.00 18.58 -22.15
C GLU A 33 -2.38 18.70 -21.49
N VAL A 34 -3.37 19.26 -22.21
CA VAL A 34 -4.71 19.62 -21.67
C VAL A 34 -5.81 18.68 -22.18
N TRP A 35 -6.15 17.66 -21.42
CA TRP A 35 -7.09 16.63 -21.86
C TRP A 35 -8.54 17.01 -21.61
N ILE A 36 -9.42 16.64 -22.56
CA ILE A 36 -10.85 16.50 -22.31
C ILE A 36 -11.06 15.07 -21.82
N VAL A 37 -11.63 14.91 -20.62
CA VAL A 37 -11.82 13.60 -20.00
C VAL A 37 -13.30 13.39 -19.67
N PRO A 38 -13.81 12.15 -19.77
CA PRO A 38 -15.19 11.86 -19.40
C PRO A 38 -15.36 12.01 -17.88
N LYS A 39 -16.48 12.59 -17.46
CA LYS A 39 -16.83 12.81 -16.04
C LYS A 39 -18.03 11.97 -15.63
N ARG A 40 -19.13 12.02 -16.39
CA ARG A 40 -20.35 11.28 -16.08
C ARG A 40 -21.22 11.13 -17.33
N LEU A 41 -21.76 9.93 -17.55
CA LEU A 41 -22.79 9.70 -18.55
C LEU A 41 -24.18 9.93 -17.92
N ASN A 42 -25.03 10.72 -18.58
CA ASN A 42 -26.40 10.93 -18.17
C ASN A 42 -27.32 10.30 -19.21
N GLY A 43 -28.10 9.29 -18.82
CA GLY A 43 -29.11 8.66 -19.67
C GLY A 43 -30.46 9.39 -19.61
N ASP A 44 -31.19 9.37 -20.72
CA ASP A 44 -32.63 9.72 -20.77
C ASP A 44 -33.46 8.54 -20.20
N SER A 45 -33.27 8.19 -18.94
CA SER A 45 -34.30 7.45 -18.23
C SER A 45 -35.20 8.49 -17.59
N ALA A 46 -36.40 8.70 -18.17
CA ALA A 46 -37.52 9.10 -17.34
C ALA A 46 -37.50 8.18 -16.12
N ASP A 47 -37.37 8.77 -14.93
CA ASP A 47 -37.32 8.05 -13.66
C ASP A 47 -38.69 7.39 -13.43
N ASP A 48 -38.95 6.29 -14.13
CA ASP A 48 -40.15 5.48 -13.98
C ASP A 48 -40.04 4.53 -12.77
N GLY A 49 -38.92 4.62 -12.03
CA GLY A 49 -38.64 3.79 -10.88
C GLY A 49 -38.40 2.31 -11.21
N VAL A 50 -38.25 1.94 -12.49
CA VAL A 50 -38.10 0.53 -12.90
C VAL A 50 -36.63 0.22 -13.18
N VAL A 51 -36.00 -0.54 -12.27
CA VAL A 51 -34.70 -1.16 -12.52
C VAL A 51 -34.89 -2.30 -13.51
N ARG A 52 -34.53 -2.05 -14.76
CA ARG A 52 -34.60 -3.05 -15.84
C ARG A 52 -33.27 -3.77 -15.98
N VAL A 53 -33.20 -5.03 -15.58
CA VAL A 53 -31.99 -5.86 -15.69
C VAL A 53 -32.03 -6.68 -16.98
N GLY A 54 -31.00 -6.55 -17.84
CA GLY A 54 -30.83 -7.39 -19.04
C GLY A 54 -31.72 -7.02 -20.23
N THR A 55 -32.27 -5.79 -20.27
CA THR A 55 -33.03 -5.28 -21.41
C THR A 55 -32.41 -3.99 -21.91
N THR A 56 -32.06 -3.94 -23.19
CA THR A 56 -31.55 -2.74 -23.86
C THR A 56 -32.73 -1.87 -24.29
N ALA A 57 -32.99 -0.79 -23.57
CA ALA A 57 -33.89 0.24 -24.08
C ALA A 57 -33.17 0.97 -25.22
N LYS A 58 -33.83 1.15 -26.38
CA LYS A 58 -33.38 2.09 -27.41
C LYS A 58 -33.56 3.51 -26.86
N ALA A 59 -32.59 3.98 -26.08
CA ALA A 59 -32.52 5.36 -25.63
C ALA A 59 -31.84 6.22 -26.69
N SER A 60 -32.24 7.49 -26.78
CA SER A 60 -31.46 8.52 -27.47
C SER A 60 -30.01 8.50 -26.96
N PRO A 61 -29.01 8.79 -27.81
CA PRO A 61 -27.62 8.69 -27.39
C PRO A 61 -27.34 9.65 -26.21
N PRO A 62 -26.71 9.17 -25.13
CA PRO A 62 -26.67 9.86 -23.83
C PRO A 62 -25.85 11.16 -23.85
N VAL A 63 -26.09 12.01 -22.85
CA VAL A 63 -25.32 13.25 -22.62
C VAL A 63 -24.11 12.94 -21.74
N LEU A 64 -22.90 13.19 -22.25
CA LEU A 64 -21.65 13.00 -21.51
C LEU A 64 -21.16 14.33 -20.94
N ASP A 65 -21.15 14.43 -19.61
CA ASP A 65 -20.42 15.47 -18.92
C ASP A 65 -18.92 15.23 -19.06
N VAL A 66 -18.19 16.26 -19.49
CA VAL A 66 -16.73 16.26 -19.60
C VAL A 66 -16.11 17.24 -18.62
N GLN A 67 -14.83 17.05 -18.33
CA GLN A 67 -14.00 17.99 -17.57
C GLN A 67 -12.63 18.11 -18.23
N VAL A 68 -11.89 19.16 -17.86
CA VAL A 68 -10.55 19.40 -18.38
C VAL A 68 -9.51 19.01 -17.35
N ARG A 69 -8.44 18.32 -17.77
CA ARG A 69 -7.31 17.95 -16.91
C ARG A 69 -5.97 18.31 -17.52
N LEU A 70 -5.01 18.65 -16.69
CA LEU A 70 -3.63 18.91 -17.07
C LEU A 70 -2.75 17.70 -16.78
N SER A 71 -1.98 17.26 -17.77
CA SER A 71 -0.76 16.47 -17.55
C SER A 71 0.43 17.42 -17.64
N PRO A 72 0.98 17.86 -16.49
CA PRO A 72 2.01 18.89 -16.49
C PRO A 72 3.28 18.41 -17.18
N SER A 73 3.99 19.32 -17.86
CA SER A 73 5.33 19.01 -18.35
C SER A 73 6.29 18.80 -17.17
N PRO A 74 7.37 18.00 -17.30
CA PRO A 74 8.33 17.82 -16.22
C PRO A 74 8.91 19.16 -15.71
N ALA A 75 9.25 20.08 -16.61
CA ALA A 75 9.76 21.41 -16.27
C ALA A 75 8.74 22.25 -15.47
N PHE A 76 7.47 22.24 -15.90
CA PHE A 76 6.41 22.93 -15.16
C PHE A 76 6.20 22.32 -13.76
N ALA A 77 6.16 21.00 -13.64
CA ALA A 77 6.01 20.32 -12.36
C ALA A 77 7.19 20.60 -11.40
N ILE A 78 8.41 20.72 -11.92
CA ILE A 78 9.59 21.12 -11.12
C ILE A 78 9.42 22.56 -10.61
N ALA A 79 9.03 23.50 -11.48
CA ALA A 79 8.77 24.89 -11.07
C ALA A 79 7.64 25.00 -10.05
N GLU A 80 6.58 24.20 -10.18
CA GLU A 80 5.51 24.10 -9.18
C GLU A 80 6.04 23.65 -7.82
N LEU A 81 6.92 22.65 -7.80
CA LEU A 81 7.52 22.15 -6.57
C LEU A 81 8.42 23.21 -5.91
N LEU A 82 9.20 23.95 -6.71
CA LEU A 82 10.03 25.04 -6.20
C LEU A 82 9.19 26.19 -5.63
N TYR A 83 8.08 26.53 -6.29
CA TYR A 83 7.12 27.51 -5.80
C TYR A 83 6.52 27.07 -4.46
N LEU A 84 6.08 25.82 -4.35
CA LEU A 84 5.55 25.26 -3.11
C LEU A 84 6.62 25.14 -2.02
N ARG A 85 7.88 24.91 -2.38
CA ARG A 85 8.97 24.90 -1.40
C ARG A 85 9.19 26.27 -0.80
N HIS A 86 9.14 27.32 -1.63
CA HIS A 86 9.46 28.67 -1.21
C HIS A 86 8.27 29.37 -0.51
N PHE A 87 7.04 29.19 -1.01
CA PHE A 87 5.85 29.87 -0.47
C PHE A 87 4.83 28.93 0.19
N GLY A 88 4.94 27.62 -0.04
CA GLY A 88 3.96 26.65 0.45
C GLY A 88 3.79 26.63 1.97
N PRO A 89 4.85 26.71 2.81
CA PRO A 89 4.69 26.72 4.27
C PRO A 89 3.80 27.87 4.78
N VAL A 90 4.03 29.10 4.31
CA VAL A 90 3.22 30.26 4.71
C VAL A 90 1.80 30.18 4.14
N LEU A 91 1.63 29.67 2.92
CA LEU A 91 0.31 29.45 2.31
C LEU A 91 -0.49 28.38 3.07
N ASP A 92 0.09 27.22 3.37
CA ASP A 92 -0.58 26.15 4.12
C ASP A 92 -0.91 26.59 5.56
N GLY A 93 -0.09 27.47 6.15
CA GLY A 93 -0.34 28.09 7.45
C GLY A 93 -1.60 28.97 7.54
N LEU A 94 -2.17 29.39 6.41
CA LEU A 94 -3.47 30.07 6.35
C LEU A 94 -4.67 29.12 6.37
N LEU A 95 -4.46 27.82 6.17
CA LEU A 95 -5.54 26.84 6.13
C LEU A 95 -5.95 26.40 7.54
N SER A 96 -7.25 26.27 7.77
CA SER A 96 -7.78 25.68 9.00
C SER A 96 -7.21 24.26 9.24
N LYS A 97 -7.02 23.89 10.50
CA LYS A 97 -6.67 22.52 10.92
C LYS A 97 -7.76 21.50 10.55
N ASN A 98 -9.00 21.95 10.34
CA ASN A 98 -10.14 21.11 9.96
C ASN A 98 -10.21 20.85 8.44
N SER A 99 -9.42 21.58 7.64
CA SER A 99 -9.14 21.28 6.24
C SER A 99 -8.00 20.26 6.17
N ILE A 100 -8.34 19.02 5.85
CA ILE A 100 -7.43 17.87 5.95
C ILE A 100 -7.06 17.25 4.60
N GLY A 101 -7.76 17.63 3.53
CA GLY A 101 -7.40 17.25 2.15
C GLY A 101 -6.23 18.10 1.64
N TYR A 102 -5.32 17.50 0.86
CA TYR A 102 -4.22 18.20 0.17
C TYR A 102 -3.36 19.17 1.01
N ARG A 103 -3.06 18.81 2.26
CA ARG A 103 -2.10 19.53 3.11
C ARG A 103 -0.66 19.21 2.73
N LEU A 104 0.23 20.20 2.79
CA LEU A 104 1.66 20.00 2.58
C LEU A 104 2.28 19.19 3.72
N ASP A 105 3.29 18.36 3.42
CA ASP A 105 4.05 17.61 4.45
C ASP A 105 5.10 18.52 5.10
N LEU A 106 4.65 19.32 6.09
CA LEU A 106 5.45 20.33 6.78
C LEU A 106 5.92 19.89 8.18
N ARG A 107 6.12 18.59 8.40
CA ARG A 107 6.52 18.07 9.73
C ARG A 107 7.84 18.64 10.27
N THR A 108 8.68 19.21 9.40
CA THR A 108 9.96 19.87 9.75
C THR A 108 9.85 21.39 9.74
N GLY A 109 8.65 21.96 9.61
CA GLY A 109 8.41 23.40 9.42
C GLY A 109 8.57 23.86 7.97
N GLU A 110 9.33 23.12 7.16
CA GLU A 110 9.56 23.40 5.74
C GLU A 110 9.23 22.18 4.86
N LEU A 111 9.14 22.42 3.55
CA LEU A 111 9.00 21.35 2.56
C LEU A 111 10.37 20.72 2.24
N ASP A 112 10.66 19.60 2.89
CA ASP A 112 11.93 18.88 2.75
C ASP A 112 12.12 18.29 1.34
N ALA A 113 13.10 18.82 0.59
CA ALA A 113 13.43 18.40 -0.77
C ALA A 113 13.87 16.93 -0.88
N THR A 114 14.28 16.33 0.22
CA THR A 114 14.75 14.94 0.25
C THR A 114 13.64 13.96 0.65
N ARG A 115 12.44 14.43 0.98
CA ARG A 115 11.31 13.55 1.33
C ARG A 115 10.57 13.07 0.10
N ARG A 116 10.04 11.85 0.21
CA ARG A 116 9.23 11.20 -0.83
C ARG A 116 7.91 11.94 -1.14
N TRP A 117 7.31 12.62 -0.17
CA TRP A 117 5.95 13.15 -0.30
C TRP A 117 5.95 14.67 -0.14
N THR A 118 5.42 15.37 -1.14
CA THR A 118 5.14 16.82 -1.07
C THR A 118 3.92 17.12 -0.21
N PHE A 119 2.91 16.26 -0.28
CA PHE A 119 1.64 16.37 0.46
C PHE A 119 1.52 15.23 1.47
N GLU A 120 0.76 15.47 2.52
CA GLU A 120 0.45 14.45 3.51
C GLU A 120 -0.21 13.20 2.90
N TYR A 121 -0.01 12.05 3.55
CA TYR A 121 -0.50 10.77 3.05
C TYR A 121 -2.04 10.70 3.07
N TRP A 122 -2.64 10.82 1.88
CA TRP A 122 -4.09 11.01 1.71
C TRP A 122 -5.00 9.93 2.31
N PRO A 123 -4.69 8.61 2.31
CA PRO A 123 -5.63 7.62 2.84
C PRO A 123 -5.93 7.82 4.32
N ARG A 124 -4.91 8.27 5.07
CA ARG A 124 -5.03 8.63 6.49
C ARG A 124 -6.02 9.78 6.68
N ARG A 125 -5.81 10.88 5.94
CA ARG A 125 -6.65 12.07 6.02
C ARG A 125 -8.07 11.82 5.54
N TYR A 126 -8.25 10.98 4.52
CA TYR A 126 -9.58 10.60 4.05
C TYR A 126 -10.34 9.74 5.08
N GLN A 127 -9.66 8.82 5.77
CA GLN A 127 -10.29 8.05 6.85
C GLN A 127 -10.67 8.96 8.03
N GLU A 128 -9.81 9.90 8.39
CA GLU A 128 -10.06 10.91 9.42
C GLU A 128 -11.29 11.77 9.07
N PHE A 129 -11.38 12.27 7.83
CA PHE A 129 -12.52 13.01 7.30
C PHE A 129 -13.85 12.27 7.50
N ARG A 130 -13.87 10.96 7.27
CA ARG A 130 -15.08 10.14 7.36
C ARG A 130 -15.48 9.81 8.79
N SER A 131 -14.50 9.50 9.64
CA SER A 131 -14.76 8.93 10.97
C SER A 131 -14.85 10.00 12.07
N ALA A 132 -14.09 11.09 11.98
CA ALA A 132 -14.04 12.10 13.04
C ALA A 132 -15.40 12.80 13.27
N PRO A 133 -16.14 13.25 12.24
CA PRO A 133 -17.46 13.86 12.44
C PRO A 133 -18.45 12.89 13.09
N LEU A 134 -18.47 11.63 12.63
CA LEU A 134 -19.34 10.59 13.19
C LEU A 134 -19.02 10.26 14.65
N ASN A 135 -17.73 10.21 15.01
CA ASN A 135 -17.33 10.00 16.40
C ASN A 135 -17.78 11.15 17.31
N HIS A 136 -17.71 12.41 16.84
CA HIS A 136 -18.24 13.56 17.58
C HIS A 136 -19.77 13.52 17.69
N ALA A 137 -20.48 13.18 16.61
CA ALA A 137 -21.93 13.01 16.63
C ALA A 137 -22.35 11.95 17.66
N ARG A 138 -21.67 10.79 17.70
CA ARG A 138 -21.90 9.75 18.70
C ARG A 138 -21.61 10.24 20.13
N ALA A 139 -20.50 10.94 20.35
CA ALA A 139 -20.16 11.47 21.67
C ALA A 139 -21.18 12.50 22.17
N ALA A 140 -21.73 13.33 21.27
CA ALA A 140 -22.78 14.28 21.59
C ALA A 140 -24.13 13.58 21.89
N LEU A 141 -24.52 12.58 21.10
CA LEU A 141 -25.75 11.79 21.33
C LEU A 141 -25.78 11.06 22.68
N ARG A 142 -24.61 10.64 23.19
CA ARG A 142 -24.47 10.00 24.51
C ARG A 142 -24.74 10.95 25.68
N ARG A 143 -24.68 12.27 25.47
CA ARG A 143 -25.01 13.26 26.49
C ARG A 143 -26.53 13.45 26.49
N ALA A 144 -27.18 13.15 27.61
CA ALA A 144 -28.65 13.14 27.72
C ALA A 144 -29.28 14.43 27.18
N SER A 145 -30.37 14.29 26.40
CA SER A 145 -31.18 15.37 25.82
C SER A 145 -30.60 16.13 24.60
N SER A 146 -29.58 15.60 23.92
CA SER A 146 -28.98 16.26 22.75
C SER A 146 -29.45 15.64 21.43
N SER A 147 -30.13 16.42 20.58
CA SER A 147 -30.32 16.10 19.16
C SER A 147 -29.17 16.70 18.34
N VAL A 148 -28.63 15.93 17.39
CA VAL A 148 -27.54 16.38 16.52
C VAL A 148 -27.94 16.31 15.06
N MET A 149 -27.43 17.27 14.29
CA MET A 149 -27.62 17.36 12.86
C MET A 149 -26.29 17.11 12.17
N VAL A 150 -26.27 16.17 11.24
CA VAL A 150 -25.10 15.90 10.39
C VAL A 150 -25.41 16.38 8.98
N VAL A 151 -24.75 17.47 8.56
CA VAL A 151 -24.84 18.03 7.22
C VAL A 151 -23.63 17.59 6.41
N SER A 152 -23.86 17.01 5.24
CA SER A 152 -22.81 16.65 4.29
C SER A 152 -23.12 17.24 2.93
N ALA A 153 -22.12 17.87 2.31
CA ALA A 153 -22.26 18.55 1.02
C ALA A 153 -20.98 18.47 0.19
N ASP A 154 -21.09 18.76 -1.11
CA ASP A 154 -19.97 18.91 -2.05
C ASP A 154 -20.22 20.06 -3.01
N LEU A 155 -19.13 20.68 -3.46
CA LEU A 155 -19.17 21.79 -4.43
C LEU A 155 -19.19 21.27 -5.87
N ALA A 156 -20.06 21.87 -6.69
CA ALA A 156 -20.16 21.59 -8.11
C ALA A 156 -18.97 22.17 -8.87
N SER A 157 -18.31 21.33 -9.70
CA SER A 157 -17.26 21.76 -10.63
C SER A 157 -16.17 22.63 -9.98
N PHE A 158 -15.81 22.29 -8.74
CA PHE A 158 -15.03 23.14 -7.83
C PHE A 158 -13.75 23.72 -8.42
N TYR A 159 -12.93 22.91 -9.10
CA TYR A 159 -11.68 23.40 -9.70
C TYR A 159 -11.93 24.40 -10.83
N ASP A 160 -13.01 24.21 -11.59
CA ASP A 160 -13.37 25.07 -12.72
C ASP A 160 -14.01 26.39 -12.28
N SER A 161 -14.45 26.48 -11.02
CA SER A 161 -15.11 27.65 -10.45
C SER A 161 -14.21 28.57 -9.62
N ILE A 162 -12.93 28.23 -9.46
CA ILE A 162 -11.98 29.06 -8.73
C ILE A 162 -11.41 30.14 -9.65
N ASP A 163 -11.53 31.39 -9.22
CA ASP A 163 -10.70 32.49 -9.71
C ASP A 163 -9.48 32.63 -8.79
N PRO A 164 -8.26 32.32 -9.25
CA PRO A 164 -7.05 32.37 -8.42
C PRO A 164 -6.49 33.79 -8.22
N SER A 165 -7.10 34.84 -8.78
CA SER A 165 -6.64 36.23 -8.63
C SER A 165 -6.69 36.76 -7.20
N PHE A 166 -7.49 36.16 -6.31
CA PHE A 166 -7.53 36.52 -4.89
C PHE A 166 -6.17 36.41 -4.20
N LEU A 167 -5.25 35.57 -4.72
CA LEU A 167 -3.88 35.42 -4.20
C LEU A 167 -3.07 36.73 -4.26
N LEU A 168 -3.46 37.65 -5.13
CA LEU A 168 -2.83 38.97 -5.30
C LEU A 168 -3.69 40.11 -4.73
N SER A 169 -4.79 39.79 -4.02
CA SER A 169 -5.59 40.81 -3.35
C SER A 169 -4.86 41.37 -2.14
N GLU A 170 -5.00 42.67 -1.85
CA GLU A 170 -4.36 43.30 -0.69
C GLU A 170 -4.74 42.62 0.63
N ALA A 171 -6.00 42.19 0.77
CA ALA A 171 -6.46 41.48 1.96
C ALA A 171 -5.72 40.15 2.15
N PHE A 172 -5.49 39.39 1.07
CA PHE A 172 -4.76 38.12 1.14
C PHE A 172 -3.25 38.34 1.38
N LEU A 173 -2.65 39.34 0.72
CA LEU A 173 -1.24 39.69 0.90
C LEU A 173 -0.95 40.18 2.32
N ALA A 174 -1.85 40.97 2.91
CA ALA A 174 -1.74 41.39 4.32
C ALA A 174 -1.73 40.19 5.27
N ARG A 175 -2.66 39.23 5.08
CA ARG A 175 -2.69 37.98 5.86
C ARG A 175 -1.42 37.15 5.70
N LEU A 176 -0.81 37.13 4.51
CA LEU A 176 0.47 36.43 4.29
C LEU A 176 1.64 37.11 5.01
N LEU A 177 1.70 38.44 4.98
CA LEU A 177 2.73 39.20 5.70
C LEU A 177 2.64 38.99 7.22
N GLU A 178 1.42 38.99 7.77
CA GLU A 178 1.18 38.67 9.18
C GLU A 178 1.63 37.26 9.57
N ARG A 179 1.63 36.33 8.61
CA ARG A 179 2.08 34.94 8.78
C ARG A 179 3.58 34.73 8.49
N GLY A 180 4.32 35.79 8.20
CA GLY A 180 5.77 35.75 8.03
C GLY A 180 6.25 35.52 6.60
N LEU A 181 5.51 35.99 5.59
CA LEU A 181 6.02 36.03 4.21
C LEU A 181 7.30 36.89 4.14
N GLU A 182 8.42 36.30 3.68
CA GLU A 182 9.73 36.96 3.65
C GLU A 182 9.83 38.10 2.65
N SER A 183 9.32 37.90 1.42
CA SER A 183 9.38 38.90 0.35
C SER A 183 8.07 38.97 -0.42
N ARG A 184 7.36 40.09 -0.24
CA ARG A 184 6.12 40.39 -0.96
C ARG A 184 6.36 40.51 -2.47
N GLU A 185 7.42 41.22 -2.87
CA GLU A 185 7.75 41.46 -4.29
C GLU A 185 8.02 40.14 -5.02
N LEU A 186 8.78 39.25 -4.39
CA LEU A 186 9.10 37.93 -4.94
C LEU A 186 7.85 37.05 -5.05
N PHE A 187 7.00 37.03 -4.01
CA PHE A 187 5.72 36.33 -4.05
C PHE A 187 4.84 36.84 -5.18
N GLU A 188 4.60 38.15 -5.24
CA GLU A 188 3.75 38.72 -6.28
C GLU A 188 4.28 38.41 -7.69
N GLY A 189 5.60 38.51 -7.91
CA GLY A 189 6.22 38.17 -9.19
C GLY A 189 5.97 36.71 -9.57
N ALA A 190 6.30 35.78 -8.66
CA ALA A 190 6.11 34.35 -8.86
C ALA A 190 4.63 33.97 -9.06
N THR A 191 3.74 34.53 -8.25
CA THR A 191 2.30 34.28 -8.31
C THR A 191 1.71 34.86 -9.60
N ARG A 192 2.08 36.08 -10.02
CA ARG A 192 1.65 36.63 -11.33
C ARG A 192 2.01 35.68 -12.47
N SER A 193 3.24 35.15 -12.45
CA SER A 193 3.68 34.18 -13.45
C SER A 193 2.88 32.86 -13.40
N LEU A 194 2.59 32.34 -12.20
CA LEU A 194 1.72 31.17 -12.02
C LEU A 194 0.30 31.41 -12.57
N LEU A 195 -0.29 32.58 -12.29
CA LEU A 195 -1.61 32.95 -12.81
C LEU A 195 -1.62 33.07 -14.34
N ALA A 196 -0.54 33.61 -14.93
CA ALA A 196 -0.37 33.64 -16.38
C ALA A 196 -0.31 32.22 -16.97
N ALA A 197 0.37 31.30 -16.30
CA ALA A 197 0.40 29.89 -16.70
C ALA A 197 -1.00 29.23 -16.61
N PHE A 198 -1.78 29.51 -15.57
CA PHE A 198 -3.18 29.08 -15.50
C PHE A 198 -4.03 29.70 -16.61
N GLY A 199 -3.75 30.95 -17.01
CA GLY A 199 -4.34 31.58 -18.19
C GLY A 199 -4.02 30.83 -19.48
N ARG A 200 -2.75 30.43 -19.70
CA ARG A 200 -2.35 29.60 -20.86
C ARG A 200 -3.01 28.22 -20.84
N PHE A 201 -3.20 27.62 -19.67
CA PHE A 201 -4.00 26.40 -19.52
C PHE A 201 -5.45 26.62 -19.95
N ARG A 202 -6.12 27.67 -19.47
CA ARG A 202 -7.51 27.99 -19.85
C ARG A 202 -7.65 28.27 -21.34
N ALA A 203 -6.71 29.00 -21.95
CA ALA A 203 -6.70 29.25 -23.39
C ALA A 203 -6.57 27.94 -24.21
N LYS A 204 -5.69 27.02 -23.78
CA LYS A 204 -5.59 25.67 -24.38
C LYS A 204 -6.89 24.88 -24.18
N ALA A 205 -7.53 24.96 -23.02
CA ALA A 205 -8.79 24.29 -22.72
C ALA A 205 -9.94 24.78 -23.62
N GLU A 206 -10.10 26.10 -23.72
CA GLU A 206 -11.09 26.77 -24.57
C GLU A 206 -10.92 26.39 -26.05
N SER A 207 -9.69 26.42 -26.55
CA SER A 207 -9.39 25.99 -27.92
C SER A 207 -9.82 24.53 -28.20
N ARG A 208 -9.67 23.64 -27.22
CA ARG A 208 -9.99 22.21 -27.36
C ARG A 208 -11.48 21.92 -27.19
N LEU A 209 -12.13 22.59 -26.25
CA LEU A 209 -13.56 22.44 -25.97
C LEU A 209 -14.44 23.19 -26.98
N GLY A 210 -13.94 24.29 -27.55
CA GLY A 210 -14.74 25.18 -28.38
C GLY A 210 -15.79 25.98 -27.61
N VAL A 211 -15.76 25.99 -26.29
CA VAL A 211 -16.59 26.85 -25.43
C VAL A 211 -15.69 27.70 -24.53
N PRO A 212 -16.11 28.92 -24.13
CA PRO A 212 -15.29 29.81 -23.31
C PRO A 212 -14.87 29.18 -21.98
N VAL A 213 -13.61 29.34 -21.59
CA VAL A 213 -13.11 28.89 -20.27
C VAL A 213 -12.56 30.09 -19.50
N ARG A 214 -13.46 30.79 -18.80
CA ARG A 214 -13.16 32.08 -18.14
C ARG A 214 -12.39 31.92 -16.82
N THR A 215 -12.87 31.01 -15.98
CA THR A 215 -12.33 30.75 -14.62
C THR A 215 -11.75 29.33 -14.54
N GLY A 216 -11.12 29.02 -13.42
CA GLY A 216 -10.68 27.68 -13.09
C GLY A 216 -9.17 27.53 -12.98
N VAL A 217 -8.78 26.58 -12.13
CA VAL A 217 -7.39 26.16 -11.90
C VAL A 217 -7.19 24.72 -12.42
N PRO A 218 -6.00 24.38 -12.95
CA PRO A 218 -5.78 23.10 -13.62
C PRO A 218 -5.85 21.89 -12.69
N ILE A 219 -6.82 20.99 -12.95
CA ILE A 219 -6.87 19.66 -12.32
C ILE A 219 -5.67 18.83 -12.81
N GLY A 220 -4.68 18.62 -11.94
CA GLY A 220 -3.44 17.88 -12.27
C GLY A 220 -2.16 18.65 -11.91
N SER A 221 -2.28 19.95 -11.66
CA SER A 221 -1.21 20.81 -11.14
C SER A 221 -1.02 20.61 -9.63
N LEU A 222 0.23 20.66 -9.16
CA LEU A 222 0.54 20.57 -7.72
C LEU A 222 0.10 21.83 -6.97
N THR A 223 0.36 23.01 -7.53
CA THR A 223 0.00 24.31 -6.92
C THR A 223 -1.52 24.48 -6.82
N SER A 224 -2.28 24.01 -7.80
CA SER A 224 -3.75 24.05 -7.82
C SER A 224 -4.39 23.40 -6.60
N ARG A 225 -3.75 22.39 -5.99
CA ARG A 225 -4.26 21.73 -4.78
C ARG A 225 -4.27 22.67 -3.56
N VAL A 226 -3.21 23.45 -3.39
CA VAL A 226 -3.08 24.44 -2.31
C VAL A 226 -3.99 25.64 -2.60
N VAL A 227 -3.97 26.14 -3.84
CA VAL A 227 -4.85 27.25 -4.27
C VAL A 227 -6.32 26.92 -4.08
N ALA A 228 -6.74 25.69 -4.40
CA ALA A 228 -8.11 25.25 -4.18
C ALA A 228 -8.49 25.20 -2.70
N ASN A 229 -7.59 24.77 -1.81
CA ASN A 229 -7.90 24.84 -0.38
C ASN A 229 -7.98 26.28 0.15
N LEU A 230 -7.11 27.17 -0.34
CA LEU A 230 -7.08 28.58 0.05
C LEU A 230 -8.32 29.34 -0.43
N SER A 231 -8.89 28.95 -1.57
CA SER A 231 -10.12 29.56 -2.07
C SER A 231 -11.31 29.33 -1.13
N LEU A 232 -11.25 28.31 -0.27
CA LEU A 232 -12.28 28.00 0.74
C LEU A 232 -11.86 28.36 2.18
N SER A 233 -10.69 28.97 2.42
CA SER A 233 -10.21 29.20 3.80
C SER A 233 -11.12 30.14 4.61
N THR A 234 -11.73 31.13 3.97
CA THR A 234 -12.70 32.04 4.62
C THR A 234 -14.05 31.36 4.88
N LEU A 235 -14.41 30.35 4.09
CA LEU A 235 -15.58 29.51 4.36
C LEU A 235 -15.33 28.62 5.58
N ASP A 236 -14.12 28.06 5.70
CA ASP A 236 -13.72 27.29 6.89
C ASP A 236 -13.86 28.14 8.16
N GLU A 237 -13.30 29.36 8.13
CA GLU A 237 -13.38 30.34 9.23
C GLU A 237 -14.83 30.68 9.58
N HIS A 238 -15.70 30.86 8.58
CA HIS A 238 -17.11 31.15 8.79
C HIS A 238 -17.84 30.00 9.50
N ILE A 239 -17.65 28.75 9.03
CA ILE A 239 -18.33 27.58 9.61
C ILE A 239 -17.84 27.34 11.04
N GLU A 240 -16.54 27.49 11.29
CA GLU A 240 -15.95 27.31 12.62
C GLU A 240 -16.38 28.35 13.63
N ALA A 241 -16.73 29.55 13.18
CA ALA A 241 -17.24 30.62 14.05
C ALA A 241 -18.70 30.41 14.50
N GLN A 242 -19.43 29.45 13.91
CA GLN A 242 -20.83 29.21 14.25
C GLN A 242 -20.96 28.51 15.62
N PRO A 243 -21.73 29.06 16.57
CA PRO A 243 -21.79 28.55 17.95
C PRO A 243 -22.41 27.14 18.05
N ASP A 244 -23.28 26.78 17.11
CA ASP A 244 -23.97 25.49 17.11
C ASP A 244 -23.13 24.36 16.50
N VAL A 245 -21.97 24.66 15.90
CA VAL A 245 -21.11 23.66 15.26
C VAL A 245 -20.30 22.90 16.31
N LEU A 246 -20.59 21.60 16.44
CA LEU A 246 -19.90 20.68 17.33
C LEU A 246 -18.63 20.11 16.70
N SER A 247 -18.62 19.92 15.38
CA SER A 247 -17.47 19.42 14.63
C SER A 247 -17.57 19.79 13.15
N TYR A 248 -16.48 20.31 12.59
CA TYR A 248 -16.34 20.58 11.16
C TYR A 248 -15.13 19.83 10.58
N ARG A 249 -15.30 19.24 9.39
CA ARG A 249 -14.19 18.70 8.59
C ARG A 249 -14.42 18.95 7.11
N ARG A 250 -13.34 19.31 6.40
CA ARG A 250 -13.31 19.46 4.93
C ARG A 250 -12.21 18.62 4.30
N TYR A 251 -12.57 17.88 3.26
CA TYR A 251 -11.64 17.16 2.41
C TYR A 251 -11.76 17.72 0.99
N VAL A 252 -10.96 18.75 0.70
CA VAL A 252 -11.02 19.48 -0.58
C VAL A 252 -12.38 20.15 -0.75
N ASP A 253 -13.24 19.66 -1.64
CA ASP A 253 -14.59 20.15 -1.92
C ASP A 253 -15.70 19.44 -1.13
N ASP A 254 -15.40 18.26 -0.55
CA ASP A 254 -16.32 17.54 0.31
C ASP A 254 -16.28 18.14 1.74
N LEU A 255 -17.44 18.51 2.29
CA LEU A 255 -17.57 19.06 3.65
C LEU A 255 -18.57 18.27 4.50
N VAL A 256 -18.27 18.16 5.79
CA VAL A 256 -19.16 17.56 6.80
C VAL A 256 -19.18 18.45 8.04
N VAL A 257 -20.38 18.84 8.45
CA VAL A 257 -20.65 19.64 9.65
C VAL A 257 -21.54 18.84 10.58
N VAL A 258 -21.17 18.75 11.84
CA VAL A 258 -22.00 18.23 12.93
C VAL A 258 -22.37 19.41 13.80
N ALA A 259 -23.65 19.65 13.98
CA ALA A 259 -24.18 20.77 14.76
C ALA A 259 -25.28 20.32 15.72
N SER A 260 -25.57 21.13 16.73
CA SER A 260 -26.76 20.98 17.56
C SER A 260 -28.02 21.11 16.69
N ALA A 261 -28.98 20.19 16.86
CA ALA A 261 -30.18 20.16 16.03
C ALA A 261 -31.40 20.77 16.73
N PRO A 262 -32.11 21.72 16.10
CA PRO A 262 -33.48 22.10 16.47
C PRO A 262 -34.46 20.91 16.38
N GLU A 263 -35.65 21.04 17.00
CA GLU A 263 -36.71 20.01 16.99
C GLU A 263 -37.19 19.63 15.57
N SER A 264 -37.20 20.59 14.64
CA SER A 264 -37.50 20.34 13.22
C SER A 264 -36.60 21.21 12.33
N VAL A 265 -35.94 20.59 11.35
CA VAL A 265 -35.01 21.30 10.46
C VAL A 265 -35.22 20.89 9.02
N THR A 266 -35.49 21.86 8.14
CA THR A 266 -35.46 21.65 6.69
C THR A 266 -34.03 21.80 6.17
N VAL A 267 -33.73 21.21 5.01
CA VAL A 267 -32.39 21.32 4.39
C VAL A 267 -31.98 22.79 4.21
N ASP A 268 -32.89 23.64 3.73
CA ASP A 268 -32.65 25.06 3.52
C ASP A 268 -32.37 25.81 4.82
N ALA A 269 -33.11 25.52 5.89
CA ALA A 269 -32.88 26.12 7.19
C ALA A 269 -31.53 25.69 7.78
N ALA A 270 -31.19 24.40 7.68
CA ALA A 270 -29.90 23.87 8.12
C ALA A 270 -28.73 24.53 7.40
N LEU A 271 -28.81 24.66 6.07
CA LEU A 271 -27.72 25.23 5.28
C LEU A 271 -27.60 26.74 5.49
N SER A 272 -28.72 27.46 5.58
CA SER A 272 -28.71 28.92 5.83
C SER A 272 -28.17 29.28 7.20
N GLN A 273 -28.31 28.39 8.19
CA GLN A 273 -27.72 28.55 9.51
C GLN A 273 -26.19 28.37 9.49
N LEU A 274 -25.68 27.46 8.66
CA LEU A 274 -24.28 27.02 8.72
C LEU A 274 -23.38 27.64 7.66
N LEU A 275 -23.94 28.11 6.54
CA LEU A 275 -23.20 28.53 5.36
C LEU A 275 -23.64 29.94 4.93
N PRO A 276 -22.71 30.76 4.41
CA PRO A 276 -23.05 32.07 3.87
C PRO A 276 -23.66 31.90 2.48
N LEU A 277 -24.99 31.84 2.41
CA LEU A 277 -25.74 31.64 1.15
C LEU A 277 -26.19 32.98 0.58
N ARG A 278 -26.01 33.14 -0.75
CA ARG A 278 -26.52 34.30 -1.50
C ARG A 278 -27.89 34.00 -2.12
N GLU A 279 -27.99 32.87 -2.80
CA GLU A 279 -29.18 32.47 -3.57
C GLU A 279 -29.48 30.98 -3.32
N SER A 280 -30.78 30.66 -3.18
CA SER A 280 -31.29 29.29 -3.15
C SER A 280 -32.20 29.06 -4.34
N SER A 281 -32.02 27.93 -5.02
CA SER A 281 -32.84 27.51 -6.15
C SER A 281 -33.25 26.04 -6.00
N ASP A 282 -34.19 25.58 -6.84
CA ASP A 282 -34.55 24.15 -6.89
C ASP A 282 -33.37 23.25 -7.29
N HIS A 283 -32.36 23.80 -7.97
CA HIS A 283 -31.22 23.05 -8.50
C HIS A 283 -30.00 23.02 -7.55
N GLY A 284 -29.85 24.01 -6.67
CA GLY A 284 -28.67 24.15 -5.80
C GLY A 284 -28.66 25.43 -4.96
N PHE A 285 -27.62 25.56 -4.14
CA PHE A 285 -27.37 26.70 -3.26
C PHE A 285 -26.06 27.39 -3.66
N VAL A 286 -26.09 28.72 -3.83
CA VAL A 286 -24.92 29.51 -4.22
C VAL A 286 -24.34 30.21 -2.99
N LEU A 287 -23.03 30.05 -2.76
CA LEU A 287 -22.34 30.72 -1.66
C LEU A 287 -22.13 32.21 -1.97
N ASP A 288 -22.20 33.06 -0.94
CA ASP A 288 -21.88 34.48 -1.04
C ASP A 288 -20.36 34.69 -1.11
N VAL A 289 -19.84 34.74 -2.34
CA VAL A 289 -18.41 34.92 -2.61
C VAL A 289 -17.88 36.30 -2.22
N GLU A 290 -18.74 37.32 -2.11
CA GLU A 290 -18.34 38.65 -1.64
C GLU A 290 -18.15 38.62 -0.12
N ALA A 291 -19.10 38.02 0.62
CA ALA A 291 -18.96 37.80 2.06
C ALA A 291 -17.74 36.94 2.39
N LEU A 292 -17.40 35.99 1.51
CA LEU A 292 -16.21 35.15 1.63
C LEU A 292 -14.91 35.83 1.16
N GLN A 293 -14.96 37.05 0.62
CA GLN A 293 -13.79 37.74 0.04
C GLN A 293 -13.10 36.89 -1.04
N ARG A 294 -13.89 36.29 -1.93
CA ARG A 294 -13.47 35.41 -3.03
C ARG A 294 -14.11 35.84 -4.35
N ALA A 295 -14.09 37.15 -4.62
CA ALA A 295 -14.61 37.73 -5.85
C ALA A 295 -14.09 36.98 -7.09
N GLY A 296 -14.97 36.76 -8.06
CA GLY A 296 -14.68 35.99 -9.28
C GLY A 296 -14.86 34.46 -9.16
N CYS A 297 -14.91 33.91 -7.94
CA CYS A 297 -15.24 32.49 -7.74
C CYS A 297 -16.75 32.22 -7.89
N GLU A 298 -17.11 30.98 -8.21
CA GLU A 298 -18.51 30.53 -8.41
C GLU A 298 -18.79 29.24 -7.63
N PHE A 299 -19.00 29.34 -6.31
CA PHE A 299 -19.22 28.16 -5.47
C PHE A 299 -20.71 27.80 -5.34
N GLU A 300 -21.06 26.62 -5.85
CA GLU A 300 -22.43 26.10 -5.84
C GLU A 300 -22.48 24.71 -5.21
N LEU A 301 -23.46 24.47 -4.33
CA LEU A 301 -23.75 23.17 -3.72
C LEU A 301 -24.92 22.51 -4.45
N GLN A 302 -24.73 21.26 -4.90
CA GLN A 302 -25.80 20.55 -5.63
C GLN A 302 -26.83 19.97 -4.66
N ARG A 303 -28.09 20.43 -4.73
CA ARG A 303 -29.14 20.01 -3.79
C ARG A 303 -29.29 18.49 -3.70
N ARG A 304 -29.25 17.79 -4.84
CA ARG A 304 -29.31 16.31 -4.92
C ARG A 304 -28.21 15.58 -4.14
N LYS A 305 -27.08 16.23 -3.91
CA LYS A 305 -25.93 15.64 -3.23
C LYS A 305 -25.84 16.05 -1.76
N ILE A 306 -26.60 17.05 -1.33
CA ILE A 306 -26.67 17.46 0.07
C ILE A 306 -27.51 16.45 0.84
N LYS A 307 -27.03 16.03 2.02
CA LYS A 307 -27.79 15.19 2.95
C LYS A 307 -27.69 15.78 4.34
N VAL A 308 -28.84 15.89 4.99
CA VAL A 308 -29.00 16.37 6.36
C VAL A 308 -29.64 15.24 7.16
N HIS A 309 -28.93 14.73 8.17
CA HIS A 309 -29.42 13.68 9.06
C HIS A 309 -29.72 14.30 10.42
N HIS A 310 -30.97 14.19 10.87
CA HIS A 310 -31.37 14.54 12.23
C HIS A 310 -31.33 13.26 13.07
N LEU A 311 -30.49 13.26 14.11
CA LEU A 311 -30.23 12.09 14.94
C LEU A 311 -30.50 12.46 16.39
N ALA A 312 -31.21 11.59 17.11
CA ALA A 312 -31.54 11.81 18.52
C ALA A 312 -31.59 10.47 19.29
N GLY A 313 -31.16 10.51 20.55
CA GLY A 313 -31.22 9.38 21.48
C GLY A 313 -30.45 8.14 21.01
N GLU A 314 -30.78 7.00 21.62
CA GLU A 314 -30.18 5.68 21.33
C GLU A 314 -30.32 5.26 19.84
N PRO A 315 -31.45 5.46 19.14
CA PRO A 315 -31.55 5.09 17.73
C PRO A 315 -30.59 5.85 16.82
N GLY A 316 -30.33 7.12 17.12
CA GLY A 316 -29.34 7.94 16.41
C GLY A 316 -27.91 7.43 16.64
N GLU A 317 -27.59 7.03 17.88
CA GLU A 317 -26.31 6.43 18.22
C GLU A 317 -26.09 5.09 17.49
N ASP A 318 -27.07 4.19 17.53
CA ASP A 318 -27.04 2.88 16.87
C ASP A 318 -26.83 3.02 15.35
N PHE A 319 -27.47 4.02 14.73
CA PHE A 319 -27.28 4.31 13.31
C PHE A 319 -25.83 4.71 13.01
N VAL A 320 -25.26 5.63 13.79
CA VAL A 320 -23.86 6.08 13.62
C VAL A 320 -22.88 4.92 13.84
N GLU A 321 -23.10 4.09 14.86
CA GLU A 321 -22.26 2.91 15.12
C GLU A 321 -22.30 1.89 13.99
N ALA A 322 -23.49 1.66 13.40
CA ALA A 322 -23.63 0.77 12.25
C ALA A 322 -22.88 1.30 11.03
N VAL A 323 -22.99 2.61 10.72
CA VAL A 323 -22.26 3.25 9.61
C VAL A 323 -20.74 3.15 9.81
N LEU A 324 -20.23 3.44 11.01
CA LEU A 324 -18.81 3.29 11.34
C LEU A 324 -18.33 1.84 11.17
N THR A 325 -19.15 0.87 11.60
CA THR A 325 -18.83 -0.55 11.48
C THR A 325 -18.73 -1.02 10.03
N ASP A 326 -19.61 -0.54 9.14
CA ASP A 326 -19.57 -0.87 7.71
C ASP A 326 -18.33 -0.31 7.03
N PHE A 327 -17.92 0.93 7.36
CA PHE A 327 -16.66 1.50 6.88
C PHE A 327 -15.45 0.68 7.34
N ASP A 328 -15.39 0.29 8.61
CA ASP A 328 -14.31 -0.52 9.16
C ASP A 328 -14.20 -1.91 8.51
N ARG A 329 -15.33 -2.55 8.22
CA ARG A 329 -15.38 -3.84 7.51
C ARG A 329 -14.76 -3.72 6.12
N LEU A 330 -15.08 -2.67 5.39
CA LEU A 330 -14.55 -2.42 4.05
C LEU A 330 -13.05 -2.11 4.09
N VAL A 331 -12.60 -1.24 4.99
CA VAL A 331 -11.17 -0.96 5.18
C VAL A 331 -10.42 -2.24 5.54
N SER A 332 -10.96 -3.09 6.42
CA SER A 332 -10.34 -4.36 6.78
C SER A 332 -10.20 -5.31 5.59
N ARG A 333 -11.19 -5.37 4.68
CA ARG A 333 -11.08 -6.18 3.44
C ARG A 333 -9.97 -5.68 2.54
N SER A 334 -9.80 -4.37 2.40
CA SER A 334 -8.72 -3.79 1.59
C SER A 334 -7.31 -4.08 2.12
N GLN A 335 -7.21 -4.42 3.41
CA GLN A 335 -5.97 -4.78 4.09
C GLN A 335 -5.71 -6.30 4.07
N ALA A 336 -6.66 -7.12 3.62
CA ALA A 336 -6.48 -8.56 3.49
C ALA A 336 -5.41 -8.90 2.44
N PHE A 337 -4.78 -10.09 2.56
CA PHE A 337 -3.78 -10.53 1.58
C PHE A 337 -4.42 -10.71 0.21
N LEU A 338 -5.52 -11.44 0.16
CA LEU A 338 -6.43 -11.54 -0.96
C LEU A 338 -7.85 -11.63 -0.38
N ASP A 339 -8.85 -11.13 -1.10
CA ASP A 339 -10.25 -11.39 -0.77
C ASP A 339 -10.63 -12.79 -1.29
N THR A 340 -10.73 -13.77 -0.39
CA THR A 340 -11.05 -15.16 -0.76
C THR A 340 -12.40 -15.27 -1.45
N ALA A 341 -13.36 -14.40 -1.10
CA ALA A 341 -14.67 -14.38 -1.76
C ALA A 341 -14.53 -13.95 -3.22
N ALA A 342 -13.62 -13.02 -3.52
CA ALA A 342 -13.35 -12.57 -4.89
C ALA A 342 -12.68 -13.64 -5.77
N LEU A 343 -11.97 -14.61 -5.18
CA LEU A 343 -11.27 -15.69 -5.91
C LEU A 343 -12.13 -16.96 -6.10
N LEU A 344 -13.16 -17.13 -5.27
CA LEU A 344 -14.10 -18.25 -5.36
C LEU A 344 -15.31 -17.88 -6.22
N ASP A 345 -16.15 -18.87 -6.56
CA ASP A 345 -17.24 -18.69 -7.52
C ASP A 345 -18.28 -17.59 -7.17
N ASP A 346 -18.33 -17.15 -5.91
CA ASP A 346 -19.18 -16.06 -5.41
C ASP A 346 -18.63 -14.64 -5.64
N GLY A 347 -17.39 -14.50 -6.12
CA GLY A 347 -16.73 -13.20 -6.30
C GLY A 347 -17.45 -12.31 -7.31
N ALA A 348 -17.91 -12.91 -8.41
CA ALA A 348 -18.76 -12.23 -9.39
C ALA A 348 -20.11 -11.82 -8.78
N THR A 349 -20.71 -12.66 -7.93
CA THR A 349 -21.97 -12.34 -7.23
C THR A 349 -21.80 -11.15 -6.29
N HIS A 350 -20.66 -11.03 -5.60
CA HIS A 350 -20.33 -9.83 -4.81
C HIS A 350 -20.04 -8.59 -5.67
N LEU A 351 -19.43 -8.77 -6.84
CA LEU A 351 -19.21 -7.71 -7.83
C LEU A 351 -20.53 -7.20 -8.45
N ILE A 352 -21.51 -8.09 -8.63
CA ILE A 352 -22.84 -7.82 -9.18
C ILE A 352 -23.77 -7.22 -8.11
N ARG A 353 -23.84 -7.80 -6.90
CA ARG A 353 -24.65 -7.29 -5.78
C ARG A 353 -24.20 -5.94 -5.25
N ALA A 354 -22.94 -5.59 -5.43
CA ALA A 354 -22.45 -4.24 -5.16
C ALA A 354 -22.90 -3.22 -6.22
N ARG A 355 -23.68 -3.58 -7.23
CA ARG A 355 -24.17 -2.64 -8.26
C ARG A 355 -25.68 -2.57 -8.36
N ASP A 356 -26.39 -3.66 -8.02
CA ASP A 356 -27.85 -3.67 -7.99
C ASP A 356 -28.36 -2.88 -6.76
N GLY A 357 -28.84 -1.66 -7.00
CA GLY A 357 -29.15 -0.64 -6.00
C GLY A 357 -30.30 -0.94 -5.03
N GLU A 358 -30.95 -2.10 -5.11
CA GLU A 358 -32.01 -2.53 -4.21
C GLU A 358 -31.55 -3.72 -3.36
N GLY A 359 -31.18 -3.44 -2.11
CA GLY A 359 -30.88 -4.48 -1.10
C GLY A 359 -29.44 -4.57 -0.61
N SER A 360 -28.55 -3.62 -0.97
CA SER A 360 -27.21 -3.56 -0.37
C SER A 360 -27.31 -3.31 1.14
N PRO A 361 -26.74 -4.17 2.01
CA PRO A 361 -26.86 -4.03 3.47
C PRO A 361 -26.02 -2.88 4.05
N LEU A 362 -25.33 -2.08 3.22
CA LEU A 362 -24.44 -1.00 3.65
C LEU A 362 -25.23 0.25 4.03
N ARG A 363 -25.21 0.63 5.31
CA ARG A 363 -25.82 1.88 5.78
C ARG A 363 -24.88 3.06 5.48
N VAL A 364 -25.36 4.09 4.77
CA VAL A 364 -24.54 5.24 4.33
C VAL A 364 -25.24 6.58 4.55
N LEU A 365 -24.47 7.65 4.73
CA LEU A 365 -24.99 9.02 4.86
C LEU A 365 -25.38 9.63 3.50
N ARG A 366 -24.76 9.19 2.41
CA ARG A 366 -25.01 9.69 1.04
C ARG A 366 -25.05 8.54 0.04
N ASP A 367 -25.89 8.65 -1.00
CA ASP A 367 -25.90 7.70 -2.12
C ASP A 367 -24.55 7.63 -2.84
N ALA A 368 -23.87 8.78 -2.96
CA ALA A 368 -22.52 8.85 -3.48
C ALA A 368 -21.52 8.02 -2.65
N ASP A 369 -21.75 7.88 -1.34
CA ASP A 369 -20.90 7.06 -0.48
C ASP A 369 -21.12 5.58 -0.76
N ARG A 370 -22.36 5.15 -0.96
CA ARG A 370 -22.67 3.79 -1.41
C ARG A 370 -21.95 3.48 -2.72
N THR A 371 -22.09 4.31 -3.75
CA THR A 371 -21.35 4.12 -5.01
C THR A 371 -19.83 4.14 -4.83
N ARG A 372 -19.28 5.03 -3.97
CA ARG A 372 -17.84 5.05 -3.63
C ARG A 372 -17.42 3.74 -2.93
N LEU A 373 -18.23 3.20 -2.02
CA LEU A 373 -17.95 1.95 -1.30
C LEU A 373 -18.05 0.73 -2.22
N GLU A 374 -19.02 0.71 -3.12
CA GLU A 374 -19.18 -0.32 -4.15
C GLU A 374 -17.99 -0.34 -5.11
N ARG A 375 -17.57 0.84 -5.60
CA ARG A 375 -16.33 1.00 -6.39
C ARG A 375 -15.09 0.57 -5.61
N PHE A 376 -15.05 0.84 -4.30
CA PHE A 376 -13.96 0.42 -3.44
C PHE A 376 -13.91 -1.11 -3.28
N ALA A 377 -15.06 -1.75 -3.10
CA ALA A 377 -15.18 -3.21 -3.06
C ALA A 377 -14.73 -3.84 -4.38
N LEU A 378 -15.25 -3.34 -5.51
CA LEU A 378 -14.83 -3.74 -6.86
C LEU A 378 -13.32 -3.58 -7.06
N SER A 379 -12.77 -2.42 -6.67
CA SER A 379 -11.33 -2.15 -6.79
C SER A 379 -10.49 -3.10 -5.93
N THR A 380 -10.99 -3.51 -4.78
CA THR A 380 -10.37 -4.49 -3.87
C THR A 380 -10.40 -5.90 -4.46
N SER A 381 -11.52 -6.30 -5.06
CA SER A 381 -11.64 -7.58 -5.78
C SER A 381 -10.73 -7.65 -6.99
N LEU A 382 -10.68 -6.60 -7.81
CA LEU A 382 -9.75 -6.51 -8.94
C LEU A 382 -8.29 -6.54 -8.49
N ARG A 383 -7.96 -5.88 -7.37
CA ARG A 383 -6.60 -5.92 -6.80
C ARG A 383 -6.25 -7.31 -6.30
N THR A 384 -7.22 -8.01 -5.75
CA THR A 384 -7.09 -9.41 -5.36
C THR A 384 -6.79 -10.28 -6.58
N LEU A 385 -7.53 -10.10 -7.68
CA LEU A 385 -7.29 -10.80 -8.93
C LEU A 385 -5.90 -10.48 -9.49
N GLU A 386 -5.54 -9.19 -9.61
CA GLU A 386 -4.22 -8.71 -10.06
C GLU A 386 -3.07 -9.33 -9.25
N ARG A 387 -3.24 -9.45 -7.92
CA ARG A 387 -2.21 -10.05 -7.06
C ARG A 387 -2.18 -11.57 -7.19
N ALA A 388 -3.34 -12.23 -7.20
CA ALA A 388 -3.43 -13.68 -7.29
C ALA A 388 -2.83 -14.20 -8.60
N THR A 389 -3.09 -13.54 -9.72
CA THR A 389 -2.57 -13.98 -11.03
C THR A 389 -1.05 -13.94 -11.13
N VAL A 390 -0.39 -13.02 -10.42
CA VAL A 390 1.08 -12.98 -10.30
C VAL A 390 1.61 -14.09 -9.39
N LEU A 391 0.77 -14.71 -8.56
CA LEU A 391 1.14 -15.80 -7.68
C LEU A 391 0.82 -17.18 -8.27
N LEU A 392 -0.07 -17.28 -9.26
CA LEU A 392 -0.52 -18.55 -9.85
C LEU A 392 0.32 -18.96 -11.05
N ASP A 393 0.29 -20.26 -11.38
CA ASP A 393 0.84 -20.78 -12.64
C ASP A 393 0.07 -20.21 -13.82
N ALA A 394 0.73 -20.09 -14.98
CA ALA A 394 0.16 -19.40 -16.14
C ALA A 394 -1.22 -19.95 -16.55
N GLU A 395 -1.37 -21.27 -16.63
CA GLU A 395 -2.63 -21.94 -17.01
C GLU A 395 -3.73 -21.68 -15.96
N GLU A 396 -3.38 -21.77 -14.68
CA GLU A 396 -4.30 -21.56 -13.57
C GLU A 396 -4.75 -20.09 -13.49
N ALA A 397 -3.82 -19.16 -13.68
CA ALA A 397 -4.08 -17.73 -13.76
C ALA A 397 -5.01 -17.40 -14.93
N GLN A 398 -4.75 -17.95 -16.13
CA GLN A 398 -5.62 -17.79 -17.30
C GLN A 398 -7.03 -18.30 -17.03
N ARG A 399 -7.17 -19.49 -16.43
CA ARG A 399 -8.46 -20.09 -16.08
C ARG A 399 -9.27 -19.20 -15.14
N VAL A 400 -8.64 -18.67 -14.08
CA VAL A 400 -9.29 -17.76 -13.12
C VAL A 400 -9.71 -16.45 -13.78
N VAL A 401 -8.82 -15.87 -14.61
CA VAL A 401 -9.09 -14.62 -15.32
C VAL A 401 -10.23 -14.78 -16.31
N ARG A 402 -10.19 -15.83 -17.14
CA ARG A 402 -11.24 -16.14 -18.12
C ARG A 402 -12.60 -16.32 -17.44
N ALA A 403 -12.67 -17.14 -16.39
CA ALA A 403 -13.92 -17.34 -15.64
C ALA A 403 -14.46 -16.04 -15.01
N THR A 404 -13.58 -15.16 -14.56
CA THR A 404 -13.96 -13.84 -14.02
C THR A 404 -14.43 -12.92 -15.13
N LEU A 405 -13.74 -12.87 -16.26
CA LEU A 405 -14.05 -12.02 -17.41
C LEU A 405 -15.33 -12.44 -18.13
N GLU A 406 -15.62 -13.74 -18.24
CA GLU A 406 -16.92 -14.19 -18.76
C GLU A 406 -18.08 -13.67 -17.91
N ARG A 407 -17.92 -13.60 -16.57
CA ARG A 407 -18.97 -13.11 -15.66
C ARG A 407 -19.04 -11.59 -15.65
N VAL A 408 -17.92 -10.92 -15.41
CA VAL A 408 -17.85 -9.44 -15.35
C VAL A 408 -18.10 -8.85 -16.73
N GLY A 409 -17.57 -9.46 -17.79
CA GLY A 409 -17.79 -9.03 -19.18
C GLY A 409 -19.24 -9.12 -19.63
N ARG A 410 -20.06 -10.02 -19.07
CA ARG A 410 -21.53 -10.01 -19.27
C ARG A 410 -22.19 -8.80 -18.61
N VAL A 411 -21.80 -8.47 -17.39
CA VAL A 411 -22.28 -7.26 -16.68
C VAL A 411 -21.87 -6.00 -17.44
N LEU A 412 -20.59 -5.90 -17.82
CA LEU A 412 -20.07 -4.79 -18.59
C LEU A 412 -20.69 -4.66 -19.99
N ALA A 413 -21.20 -5.75 -20.57
CA ALA A 413 -21.89 -5.72 -21.86
C ALA A 413 -23.38 -5.38 -21.73
N ALA A 414 -23.98 -5.65 -20.57
CA ALA A 414 -25.37 -5.31 -20.28
C ALA A 414 -25.53 -3.86 -19.80
N GLU A 415 -24.42 -3.18 -19.45
CA GLU A 415 -24.42 -1.78 -19.02
C GLU A 415 -24.30 -0.81 -20.20
N ASP A 416 -25.23 0.14 -20.27
CA ASP A 416 -25.18 1.24 -21.24
C ASP A 416 -24.19 2.36 -20.82
N ASP A 417 -23.65 2.33 -19.59
CA ASP A 417 -22.69 3.32 -19.06
C ASP A 417 -21.23 2.82 -19.09
N TRP A 418 -20.58 3.02 -20.23
CA TRP A 418 -19.16 2.71 -20.42
C TRP A 418 -18.21 3.63 -19.64
N VAL A 419 -18.65 4.80 -19.19
CA VAL A 419 -17.80 5.77 -18.48
C VAL A 419 -17.54 5.29 -17.06
N GLU A 420 -18.60 4.82 -16.39
CA GLU A 420 -18.53 4.24 -15.05
C GLU A 420 -17.69 2.95 -15.00
N SER A 421 -17.73 2.17 -16.09
CA SER A 421 -16.98 0.92 -16.20
C SER A 421 -15.57 1.04 -16.78
N LEU A 422 -15.16 2.22 -17.29
CA LEU A 422 -13.89 2.41 -18.00
C LEU A 422 -12.66 1.94 -17.20
N ASP A 423 -12.50 2.39 -15.94
CA ASP A 423 -11.34 1.99 -15.11
C ASP A 423 -11.33 0.48 -14.85
N THR A 424 -12.52 -0.09 -14.63
CA THR A 424 -12.68 -1.53 -14.42
C THR A 424 -12.29 -2.30 -15.68
N ALA A 425 -12.80 -1.92 -16.85
CA ALA A 425 -12.47 -2.53 -18.13
C ALA A 425 -10.97 -2.44 -18.45
N LEU A 426 -10.35 -1.28 -18.19
CA LEU A 426 -8.90 -1.10 -18.40
C LEU A 426 -8.08 -2.00 -17.47
N ARG A 427 -8.47 -2.14 -16.19
CA ARG A 427 -7.80 -3.06 -15.25
C ARG A 427 -7.99 -4.52 -15.62
N LEU A 428 -9.18 -4.88 -16.08
CA LEU A 428 -9.46 -6.21 -16.62
C LEU A 428 -8.59 -6.52 -17.85
N LEU A 429 -8.39 -5.55 -18.75
CA LEU A 429 -7.47 -5.69 -19.89
C LEU A 429 -6.03 -5.92 -19.39
N ARG A 430 -5.59 -5.17 -18.37
CA ARG A 430 -4.26 -5.35 -17.76
C ARG A 430 -4.08 -6.76 -17.20
N VAL A 431 -5.09 -7.27 -16.50
CA VAL A 431 -5.09 -8.63 -15.97
C VAL A 431 -5.01 -9.67 -17.10
N ALA A 432 -5.85 -9.55 -18.13
CA ALA A 432 -5.84 -10.46 -19.28
C ALA A 432 -4.50 -10.50 -20.01
N ILE A 433 -3.89 -9.33 -20.26
CA ILE A 433 -2.57 -9.21 -20.88
C ILE A 433 -1.49 -9.82 -19.97
N GLY A 434 -1.52 -9.49 -18.67
CA GLY A 434 -0.55 -10.00 -17.70
C GLY A 434 -0.56 -11.52 -17.56
N THR A 435 -1.73 -12.15 -17.71
CA THR A 435 -1.89 -13.62 -17.70
C THR A 435 -1.75 -14.27 -19.08
N LYS A 436 -1.50 -13.49 -20.14
CA LYS A 436 -1.46 -13.98 -21.53
C LYS A 436 -2.78 -14.64 -21.98
N ASP A 437 -3.92 -14.22 -21.43
CA ASP A 437 -5.23 -14.65 -21.91
C ASP A 437 -5.65 -13.77 -23.09
N TRP A 438 -5.11 -14.10 -24.27
CA TRP A 438 -5.22 -13.27 -25.47
C TRP A 438 -6.65 -13.16 -26.02
N GLU A 439 -7.49 -14.15 -25.78
CA GLU A 439 -8.89 -14.16 -26.17
C GLU A 439 -9.66 -13.07 -25.41
N SER A 440 -9.59 -13.11 -24.09
CA SER A 440 -10.12 -12.08 -23.20
C SER A 440 -9.57 -10.68 -23.48
N ALA A 441 -8.26 -10.58 -23.77
CA ALA A 441 -7.64 -9.30 -24.12
C ALA A 441 -8.17 -8.75 -25.45
N ARG A 442 -8.39 -9.62 -26.45
CA ARG A 442 -8.96 -9.26 -27.75
C ARG A 442 -10.39 -8.77 -27.60
N ASP A 443 -11.21 -9.49 -26.84
CA ASP A 443 -12.60 -9.13 -26.60
C ASP A 443 -12.74 -7.75 -25.94
N LEU A 444 -11.95 -7.48 -24.90
CA LEU A 444 -11.91 -6.17 -24.26
C LEU A 444 -11.39 -5.08 -25.21
N ASN A 445 -10.36 -5.38 -26.01
CA ASN A 445 -9.84 -4.42 -26.97
C ASN A 445 -10.87 -4.08 -28.08
N ASN A 446 -11.61 -5.07 -28.58
CA ASN A 446 -12.67 -4.85 -29.56
C ASN A 446 -13.78 -3.96 -29.01
N ARG A 447 -14.20 -4.16 -27.76
CA ARG A 447 -15.15 -3.28 -27.07
C ARG A 447 -14.64 -1.83 -26.97
N PHE A 448 -13.35 -1.65 -26.71
CA PHE A 448 -12.75 -0.31 -26.72
C PHE A 448 -12.75 0.32 -28.12
N GLU A 449 -12.53 -0.47 -29.17
CA GLU A 449 -12.64 0.02 -30.55
C GLU A 449 -14.09 0.42 -30.90
N GLU A 450 -15.08 -0.34 -30.46
CA GLU A 450 -16.51 -0.05 -30.65
C GLU A 450 -16.95 1.25 -29.98
N VAL A 451 -16.43 1.55 -28.77
CA VAL A 451 -16.81 2.75 -28.01
C VAL A 451 -15.97 3.96 -28.40
N PHE A 452 -14.65 3.80 -28.54
CA PHE A 452 -13.74 4.93 -28.71
C PHE A 452 -12.56 4.70 -29.65
N GLY A 453 -12.59 3.70 -30.53
CA GLY A 453 -11.53 3.47 -31.53
C GLY A 453 -11.38 4.62 -32.54
N THR A 454 -12.50 5.24 -32.90
CA THR A 454 -12.55 6.39 -33.82
C THR A 454 -13.38 7.53 -33.22
N VAL A 455 -13.29 8.73 -33.82
CA VAL A 455 -14.18 9.83 -33.41
C VAL A 455 -15.63 9.46 -33.68
N ASP A 456 -15.89 8.78 -34.79
CA ASP A 456 -17.23 8.41 -35.22
C ASP A 456 -17.85 7.39 -34.24
N ALA A 457 -17.05 6.45 -33.73
CA ALA A 457 -17.42 5.52 -32.66
C ALA A 457 -17.87 6.26 -31.39
N VAL A 458 -17.06 7.21 -30.89
CA VAL A 458 -17.43 8.01 -29.71
C VAL A 458 -18.72 8.79 -29.95
N THR A 459 -18.88 9.39 -31.13
CA THR A 459 -20.09 10.15 -31.46
C THR A 459 -21.32 9.28 -31.70
N ALA A 460 -21.16 7.98 -31.96
CA ALA A 460 -22.26 7.03 -32.05
C ALA A 460 -22.74 6.61 -30.65
N CYS A 461 -21.81 6.44 -29.71
CA CYS A 461 -22.12 6.09 -28.32
C CYS A 461 -22.57 7.27 -27.44
N VAL A 462 -22.29 8.51 -27.87
CA VAL A 462 -22.57 9.72 -27.08
C VAL A 462 -23.23 10.78 -27.95
N GLY A 463 -24.39 11.28 -27.51
CA GLY A 463 -25.21 12.22 -28.27
C GLY A 463 -24.73 13.66 -28.13
N THR A 464 -24.42 14.08 -26.92
CA THR A 464 -24.00 15.46 -26.62
C THR A 464 -22.86 15.46 -25.60
N LEU A 465 -21.84 16.29 -25.82
CA LEU A 465 -20.85 16.60 -24.78
C LEU A 465 -21.29 17.86 -24.02
N ARG A 466 -21.13 17.86 -22.70
CA ARG A 466 -21.47 19.00 -21.85
C ARG A 466 -20.29 19.38 -20.94
N TYR A 467 -19.93 20.65 -20.91
CA TYR A 467 -18.91 21.18 -20.01
C TYR A 467 -19.54 22.26 -19.12
N ARG A 468 -19.44 22.10 -17.80
CA ARG A 468 -20.09 22.99 -16.81
C ARG A 468 -21.57 23.28 -17.07
N GLY A 469 -22.32 22.30 -17.56
CA GLY A 469 -23.74 22.48 -17.88
C GLY A 469 -24.02 23.04 -19.28
N GLU A 470 -23.02 23.54 -19.99
CA GLU A 470 -23.14 24.04 -21.36
C GLU A 470 -22.89 22.94 -22.39
N SER A 471 -23.80 22.79 -23.35
CA SER A 471 -23.66 21.84 -24.45
C SER A 471 -22.59 22.30 -25.44
N ILE A 472 -21.67 21.40 -25.77
CA ILE A 472 -20.65 21.63 -26.78
C ILE A 472 -21.26 21.35 -28.16
N ASP A 473 -21.04 22.27 -29.10
CA ASP A 473 -21.49 22.14 -30.49
C ASP A 473 -20.98 20.84 -31.13
N ARG A 474 -21.92 19.95 -31.46
CA ARG A 474 -21.64 18.63 -32.04
C ARG A 474 -20.95 18.71 -33.41
N SER A 475 -21.13 19.79 -34.16
CA SER A 475 -20.48 19.98 -35.47
C SER A 475 -18.96 20.15 -35.35
N ARG A 476 -18.47 20.57 -34.18
CA ARG A 476 -17.03 20.74 -33.94
C ARG A 476 -16.38 19.40 -33.66
N ARG A 477 -15.54 18.93 -34.58
CA ARG A 477 -14.83 17.63 -34.43
C ARG A 477 -13.73 17.66 -33.35
N GLY A 478 -13.22 18.83 -32.99
CA GLY A 478 -12.10 19.02 -32.06
C GLY A 478 -12.32 18.39 -30.67
N PRO A 479 -13.39 18.76 -29.94
CA PRO A 479 -13.68 18.22 -28.61
C PRO A 479 -13.75 16.69 -28.56
N TRP A 480 -14.46 16.09 -29.51
CA TRP A 480 -14.57 14.64 -29.66
C TRP A 480 -13.22 13.97 -29.94
N THR A 481 -12.40 14.61 -30.77
CA THR A 481 -11.05 14.14 -31.08
C THR A 481 -10.17 14.11 -29.82
N TRP A 482 -10.23 15.15 -28.99
CA TRP A 482 -9.46 15.24 -27.75
C TRP A 482 -9.95 14.27 -26.67
N LEU A 483 -11.26 14.07 -26.55
CA LEU A 483 -11.84 13.04 -25.68
C LEU A 483 -11.34 11.64 -26.09
N ARG A 484 -11.45 11.29 -27.38
CA ARG A 484 -10.91 10.03 -27.92
C ARG A 484 -9.41 9.89 -27.67
N ASN A 485 -8.63 10.95 -27.89
CA ASN A 485 -7.19 10.93 -27.68
C ASN A 485 -6.81 10.63 -26.22
N TYR A 486 -7.59 11.15 -25.26
CA TYR A 486 -7.42 10.82 -23.85
C TYR A 486 -7.71 9.33 -23.59
N LEU A 487 -8.82 8.79 -24.13
CA LEU A 487 -9.17 7.37 -23.98
C LEU A 487 -8.11 6.45 -24.60
N HIS A 488 -7.60 6.80 -25.78
CA HIS A 488 -6.47 6.12 -26.42
C HIS A 488 -5.22 6.13 -25.53
N ALA A 489 -4.88 7.26 -24.91
CA ALA A 489 -3.74 7.38 -24.01
C ALA A 489 -3.91 6.50 -22.76
N ARG A 490 -5.11 6.47 -22.15
CA ARG A 490 -5.41 5.60 -21.00
C ARG A 490 -5.33 4.11 -21.33
N ARG A 491 -5.80 3.71 -22.52
CA ARG A 491 -5.66 2.34 -23.02
C ARG A 491 -4.19 1.99 -23.23
N LEU A 492 -3.42 2.85 -23.89
CA LEU A 492 -1.99 2.65 -24.14
C LEU A 492 -1.20 2.50 -22.83
N GLU A 493 -1.44 3.37 -21.86
CA GLU A 493 -0.81 3.32 -20.53
C GLU A 493 -1.11 1.99 -19.84
N SER A 494 -2.37 1.55 -19.89
CA SER A 494 -2.81 0.29 -19.31
C SER A 494 -2.06 -0.89 -19.96
N VAL A 495 -2.04 -0.96 -21.30
CA VAL A 495 -1.35 -2.01 -22.06
C VAL A 495 0.15 -2.01 -21.77
N ALA A 496 0.82 -0.86 -21.87
CA ALA A 496 2.26 -0.76 -21.65
C ALA A 496 2.65 -1.16 -20.21
N SER A 497 1.80 -0.87 -19.22
CA SER A 497 2.03 -1.24 -17.82
C SER A 497 1.83 -2.73 -17.51
N ALA A 498 1.17 -3.46 -18.40
CA ALA A 498 0.76 -4.84 -18.16
C ALA A 498 1.51 -5.86 -19.03
N LEU A 499 2.10 -5.43 -20.15
CA LEU A 499 2.82 -6.30 -21.08
C LEU A 499 4.04 -6.96 -20.42
N PRO A 500 4.04 -8.30 -20.22
CA PRO A 500 5.17 -9.01 -19.62
C PRO A 500 6.41 -9.04 -20.51
N GLY A 501 7.58 -9.19 -19.89
CA GLY A 501 8.88 -9.33 -20.57
C GLY A 501 8.98 -10.44 -21.61
N SER A 502 8.23 -11.51 -21.38
CA SER A 502 8.23 -12.72 -22.21
C SER A 502 7.35 -12.62 -23.45
N VAL A 503 6.61 -11.52 -23.65
CA VAL A 503 5.68 -11.37 -24.77
C VAL A 503 6.43 -10.96 -26.05
N THR A 504 6.12 -11.67 -27.14
CA THR A 504 6.66 -11.41 -28.48
C THR A 504 5.75 -10.46 -29.27
N PRO A 505 6.24 -9.84 -30.36
CA PRO A 505 5.39 -9.06 -31.25
C PRO A 505 4.21 -9.87 -31.83
N ASP A 506 4.42 -11.16 -32.08
CA ASP A 506 3.38 -12.07 -32.60
C ASP A 506 2.29 -12.32 -31.56
N ASP A 507 2.65 -12.48 -30.29
CA ASP A 507 1.69 -12.56 -29.18
C ASP A 507 0.82 -11.29 -29.12
N VAL A 508 1.41 -10.10 -29.30
CA VAL A 508 0.64 -8.85 -29.34
C VAL A 508 -0.29 -8.81 -30.55
N ALA A 509 0.18 -9.30 -31.71
CA ALA A 509 -0.63 -9.38 -32.92
C ALA A 509 -1.83 -10.33 -32.76
N THR A 510 -1.80 -11.28 -31.81
CA THR A 510 -2.97 -12.12 -31.55
C THR A 510 -4.16 -11.31 -31.04
N TRP A 511 -4.00 -10.36 -30.12
CA TRP A 511 -5.14 -9.63 -29.55
C TRP A 511 -5.28 -8.19 -30.07
N ALA A 512 -4.21 -7.62 -30.61
CA ALA A 512 -4.19 -6.32 -31.29
C ALA A 512 -3.50 -6.41 -32.66
N PRO A 513 -4.10 -7.10 -33.64
CA PRO A 513 -3.48 -7.36 -34.96
C PRO A 513 -3.13 -6.09 -35.74
N ASN A 514 -3.93 -5.02 -35.56
CA ASN A 514 -3.73 -3.73 -36.22
C ASN A 514 -2.90 -2.74 -35.37
N GLY A 515 -2.34 -3.21 -34.25
CA GLY A 515 -1.76 -2.34 -33.21
C GLY A 515 -2.83 -1.55 -32.45
N LEU A 516 -2.40 -0.50 -31.76
CA LEU A 516 -3.29 0.44 -31.08
C LEU A 516 -3.22 1.82 -31.72
N THR A 517 -4.36 2.42 -32.01
CA THR A 517 -4.42 3.82 -32.42
C THR A 517 -4.15 4.74 -31.23
N VAL A 518 -3.19 5.66 -31.38
CA VAL A 518 -2.81 6.66 -30.39
C VAL A 518 -2.77 8.03 -31.06
N ARG A 519 -3.69 8.91 -30.66
CA ARG A 519 -3.93 10.20 -31.34
C ARG A 519 -4.24 9.98 -32.84
N THR A 520 -3.24 10.16 -33.69
CA THR A 520 -3.32 9.98 -35.15
C THR A 520 -2.40 8.88 -35.68
N ALA A 521 -1.56 8.28 -34.84
CA ALA A 521 -0.58 7.27 -35.23
C ALA A 521 -1.03 5.88 -34.78
N SER A 522 -0.68 4.85 -35.56
CA SER A 522 -0.77 3.46 -35.10
C SER A 522 0.51 3.08 -34.36
N VAL A 523 0.35 2.50 -33.17
CA VAL A 523 1.43 1.92 -32.38
C VAL A 523 1.36 0.41 -32.54
N GLY A 524 2.22 -0.12 -33.43
CA GLY A 524 2.33 -1.54 -33.68
C GLY A 524 3.00 -2.30 -32.52
N ALA A 525 2.99 -3.63 -32.62
CA ALA A 525 3.47 -4.55 -31.58
C ALA A 525 4.90 -4.26 -31.08
N VAL A 526 5.83 -3.94 -32.00
CA VAL A 526 7.23 -3.61 -31.66
C VAL A 526 7.31 -2.34 -30.80
N ALA A 527 6.56 -1.31 -31.15
CA ALA A 527 6.56 -0.05 -30.42
C ALA A 527 5.88 -0.18 -29.04
N LEU A 528 4.83 -1.00 -28.94
CA LEU A 528 4.19 -1.32 -27.65
C LEU A 528 5.16 -2.04 -26.71
N ARG A 529 5.86 -3.05 -27.23
CA ARG A 529 6.88 -3.79 -26.47
C ARG A 529 8.00 -2.86 -26.00
N ARG A 530 8.50 -1.97 -26.86
CA ARG A 530 9.51 -0.97 -26.48
C ARG A 530 9.03 -0.04 -25.37
N ARG A 531 7.78 0.45 -25.42
CA ARG A 531 7.22 1.29 -24.34
C ARG A 531 7.08 0.51 -23.03
N ALA A 532 6.67 -0.75 -23.09
CA ALA A 532 6.60 -1.61 -21.91
C ALA A 532 7.99 -1.85 -21.31
N GLN A 533 9.02 -2.03 -22.15
CA GLN A 533 10.43 -2.12 -21.71
C GLN A 533 10.89 -0.86 -20.99
N GLU A 534 10.66 0.32 -21.58
CA GLU A 534 11.04 1.61 -21.00
C GLU A 534 10.36 1.84 -19.65
N LEU A 535 9.06 1.50 -19.54
CA LEU A 535 8.31 1.60 -18.30
C LEU A 535 8.78 0.59 -17.24
N ALA A 536 9.01 -0.66 -17.63
CA ALA A 536 9.56 -1.68 -16.74
C ALA A 536 10.97 -1.30 -16.26
N ALA A 537 11.80 -0.66 -17.10
CA ALA A 537 13.12 -0.19 -16.68
C ALA A 537 13.07 1.00 -15.70
N ALA A 538 11.89 1.61 -15.47
CA ALA A 538 11.68 2.71 -14.53
C ALA A 538 10.89 2.31 -13.26
N ASP A 539 10.10 1.22 -13.31
CA ASP A 539 9.38 0.64 -12.15
C ASP A 539 10.04 -0.63 -11.63
N LEU A 540 10.99 -0.48 -10.71
CA LEU A 540 11.73 -1.61 -10.15
C LEU A 540 11.01 -2.30 -8.98
N ARG A 541 9.86 -1.80 -8.51
CA ARG A 541 9.17 -2.41 -7.37
C ARG A 541 8.49 -3.72 -7.71
N THR A 542 8.17 -3.95 -8.98
CA THR A 542 7.53 -5.18 -9.44
C THR A 542 8.52 -6.29 -9.76
N TYR A 543 9.84 -6.00 -9.82
CA TYR A 543 10.87 -7.00 -10.09
C TYR A 543 11.05 -7.94 -8.90
N ASP A 544 10.55 -9.16 -9.00
CA ASP A 544 10.93 -10.25 -8.10
C ASP A 544 11.97 -11.16 -8.78
N ARG A 545 13.05 -11.40 -8.04
CA ARG A 545 14.32 -12.03 -8.47
C ARG A 545 14.14 -13.38 -9.16
N GLU A 546 13.08 -14.11 -8.83
CA GLU A 546 12.95 -15.52 -9.19
C GLU A 546 12.19 -15.76 -10.49
N ASP A 547 11.38 -14.80 -10.95
CA ASP A 547 10.50 -14.92 -12.13
C ASP A 547 10.74 -13.88 -13.24
N ASP A 548 11.33 -12.73 -12.92
CA ASP A 548 11.42 -11.65 -13.90
C ASP A 548 12.66 -11.76 -14.79
N HIS A 549 12.42 -11.85 -16.10
CA HIS A 549 13.46 -11.66 -17.09
C HIS A 549 13.98 -10.22 -17.00
N SER A 550 15.30 -10.07 -16.83
CA SER A 550 15.97 -8.78 -16.96
C SER A 550 15.77 -8.25 -18.39
N TRP A 551 15.11 -7.11 -18.53
CA TRP A 551 15.18 -6.38 -19.79
C TRP A 551 16.61 -5.84 -19.97
N PRO A 552 17.16 -5.84 -21.20
CA PRO A 552 18.43 -5.18 -21.47
C PRO A 552 18.30 -3.71 -21.09
N VAL A 553 19.14 -3.24 -20.16
CA VAL A 553 19.19 -1.85 -19.77
C VAL A 553 19.98 -1.09 -20.84
N GLN A 554 19.43 0.01 -21.35
CA GLN A 554 20.19 0.90 -22.23
C GLN A 554 21.26 1.63 -21.40
N ASP A 555 22.49 1.70 -21.92
CA ASP A 555 23.55 2.51 -21.32
C ASP A 555 23.11 3.98 -21.30
N PHE A 556 22.96 4.53 -20.09
CA PHE A 556 22.72 5.95 -19.89
C PHE A 556 24.05 6.62 -19.47
N ALA A 557 24.44 7.69 -20.15
CA ALA A 557 25.71 8.38 -19.89
C ALA A 557 25.59 9.32 -18.68
N GLU A 558 25.75 8.75 -17.48
CA GLU A 558 25.46 9.41 -16.19
C GLU A 558 26.66 10.14 -15.56
N ARG A 559 27.82 10.22 -16.23
CA ARG A 559 29.08 10.74 -15.66
C ARG A 559 28.98 12.18 -15.12
N TRP A 560 28.07 12.99 -15.66
CA TRP A 560 27.88 14.39 -15.25
C TRP A 560 27.32 14.50 -13.82
N MET A 561 26.44 13.60 -13.37
CA MET A 561 25.88 13.65 -12.00
C MET A 561 26.93 13.43 -10.93
N GLU A 562 27.95 12.60 -11.22
CA GLU A 562 29.04 12.36 -10.28
C GLU A 562 30.09 13.48 -10.31
N GLY A 563 30.24 14.17 -11.44
CA GLY A 563 31.21 15.27 -11.61
C GLY A 563 30.71 16.64 -11.17
N ASP A 564 29.48 16.99 -11.56
CA ASP A 564 28.92 18.34 -11.44
C ASP A 564 28.07 18.53 -10.16
N LEU A 565 27.65 17.43 -9.52
CA LEU A 565 26.85 17.44 -8.28
C LEU A 565 27.56 16.69 -7.14
N PRO A 566 28.63 17.25 -6.56
CA PRO A 566 29.45 16.58 -5.54
C PRO A 566 28.65 16.19 -4.28
N GLU A 567 27.55 16.89 -4.01
CA GLU A 567 26.60 16.60 -2.91
C GLU A 567 25.95 15.21 -3.04
N LEU A 568 25.92 14.62 -4.24
CA LEU A 568 25.37 13.27 -4.47
C LEU A 568 26.41 12.15 -4.30
N ALA A 569 27.70 12.47 -4.11
CA ALA A 569 28.77 11.48 -4.08
C ALA A 569 28.57 10.40 -2.99
N GLU A 570 28.25 10.81 -1.76
CA GLU A 570 27.97 9.89 -0.64
C GLU A 570 26.75 9.01 -0.91
N ARG A 571 25.74 9.59 -1.58
CA ARG A 571 24.51 8.89 -1.96
C ARG A 571 24.81 7.81 -3.00
N PHE A 572 25.61 8.10 -4.01
CA PHE A 572 26.02 7.09 -5.00
C PHE A 572 26.91 6.02 -4.39
N GLU A 573 27.78 6.35 -3.44
CA GLU A 573 28.59 5.34 -2.75
C GLU A 573 27.72 4.35 -1.96
N SER A 574 26.70 4.85 -1.27
CA SER A 574 25.70 4.01 -0.61
C SER A 574 24.95 3.11 -1.60
N ILE A 575 24.64 3.58 -2.80
CA ILE A 575 24.03 2.76 -3.86
C ILE A 575 25.01 1.69 -4.37
N ARG A 576 26.31 2.00 -4.49
CA ARG A 576 27.33 1.03 -4.92
C ARG A 576 27.51 -0.12 -3.93
N VAL A 577 27.31 0.12 -2.63
CA VAL A 577 27.26 -0.97 -1.63
C VAL A 577 26.19 -1.99 -1.97
N PHE A 578 24.98 -1.55 -2.36
CA PHE A 578 23.91 -2.44 -2.81
C PHE A 578 24.29 -3.21 -4.08
N LEU A 579 24.85 -2.51 -5.08
CA LEU A 579 25.29 -3.13 -6.33
C LEU A 579 26.38 -4.19 -6.10
N GLY A 580 27.30 -3.95 -5.18
CA GLY A 580 28.32 -4.91 -4.77
C GLY A 580 27.72 -6.19 -4.20
N GLU A 581 26.72 -6.09 -3.33
CA GLU A 581 25.99 -7.26 -2.80
C GLU A 581 25.20 -8.00 -3.89
N CYS A 582 24.57 -7.27 -4.82
CA CYS A 582 23.92 -7.88 -5.99
C CYS A 582 24.91 -8.67 -6.84
N ALA A 583 26.09 -8.10 -7.13
CA ALA A 583 27.12 -8.76 -7.92
C ALA A 583 27.63 -10.03 -7.23
N ARG A 584 27.87 -9.95 -5.91
CA ARG A 584 28.28 -11.10 -5.09
C ARG A 584 27.25 -12.23 -5.13
N LEU A 585 25.96 -11.90 -5.11
CA LEU A 585 24.85 -12.84 -5.18
C LEU A 585 24.50 -13.30 -6.61
N LYS A 586 25.20 -12.80 -7.63
CA LYS A 586 24.91 -13.00 -9.07
C LYS A 586 23.48 -12.59 -9.43
N ASP A 587 23.07 -11.43 -8.93
CA ASP A 587 21.73 -10.88 -9.10
C ASP A 587 21.71 -9.80 -10.19
N ASP A 588 21.82 -10.25 -11.44
CA ASP A 588 22.02 -9.39 -12.62
C ASP A 588 20.87 -8.40 -12.85
N ALA A 589 19.67 -8.67 -12.32
CA ALA A 589 18.49 -7.82 -12.47
C ALA A 589 18.68 -6.41 -11.88
N TRP A 590 19.57 -6.27 -10.90
CA TRP A 590 19.85 -5.00 -10.22
C TRP A 590 21.18 -4.38 -10.62
N LEU A 591 21.99 -5.08 -11.42
CA LEU A 591 23.29 -4.60 -11.87
C LEU A 591 23.11 -3.57 -12.99
N MET A 592 22.99 -2.31 -12.57
CA MET A 592 22.87 -1.15 -13.45
C MET A 592 23.63 0.04 -12.85
N PRO A 593 23.87 1.12 -13.63
CA PRO A 593 24.50 2.32 -13.11
C PRO A 593 23.82 2.88 -11.85
N ALA A 594 24.60 3.44 -10.93
CA ALA A 594 24.07 3.93 -9.65
C ALA A 594 23.10 5.11 -9.83
N ALA A 595 23.34 5.99 -10.81
CA ALA A 595 22.46 7.12 -11.05
C ALA A 595 21.12 6.68 -11.67
N ARG A 596 21.10 5.58 -12.44
CA ARG A 596 19.86 4.93 -12.92
C ARG A 596 18.98 4.48 -11.76
N LEU A 597 19.57 3.85 -10.74
CA LEU A 597 18.85 3.44 -9.53
C LEU A 597 18.34 4.64 -8.72
N PHE A 598 19.12 5.73 -8.69
CA PHE A 598 18.75 6.98 -8.03
C PHE A 598 17.57 7.70 -8.72
N LEU A 599 17.53 7.72 -10.05
CA LEU A 599 16.47 8.34 -10.85
C LEU A 599 15.23 7.45 -11.04
N ALA A 600 15.29 6.18 -10.65
CA ALA A 600 14.18 5.25 -10.82
C ALA A 600 12.91 5.78 -10.12
N THR A 601 11.83 6.01 -10.89
CA THR A 601 10.55 6.50 -10.36
C THR A 601 9.99 5.62 -9.23
N ARG A 602 10.32 4.33 -9.26
CA ARG A 602 9.99 3.37 -8.22
C ARG A 602 11.22 2.49 -7.92
N PRO A 603 12.11 2.94 -7.01
CA PRO A 603 13.37 2.25 -6.72
C PRO A 603 13.16 0.97 -5.89
N PRO A 604 14.19 0.11 -5.74
CA PRO A 604 14.15 -1.12 -4.95
C PRO A 604 13.48 -0.91 -3.58
N SER A 605 12.68 -1.89 -3.14
CA SER A 605 12.01 -1.81 -1.84
C SER A 605 12.98 -2.06 -0.69
N TYR A 606 12.59 -1.67 0.54
CA TYR A 606 13.35 -2.02 1.75
C TYR A 606 13.64 -3.52 1.81
N PHE A 607 12.62 -4.35 1.52
CA PHE A 607 12.73 -5.80 1.49
C PHE A 607 13.79 -6.26 0.48
N ASP A 608 13.86 -5.62 -0.70
CA ASP A 608 14.84 -5.98 -1.73
C ASP A 608 16.26 -5.70 -1.27
N VAL A 609 16.50 -4.55 -0.63
CA VAL A 609 17.82 -4.18 -0.09
C VAL A 609 18.18 -5.10 1.09
N ALA A 610 17.26 -5.23 2.06
CA ALA A 610 17.40 -6.06 3.26
C ALA A 610 17.79 -7.50 2.94
N ARG A 611 17.07 -8.13 2.00
CA ARG A 611 17.29 -9.53 1.60
C ARG A 611 18.72 -9.76 1.07
N ARG A 612 19.36 -8.76 0.48
CA ARG A 612 20.69 -8.88 -0.15
C ARG A 612 21.81 -8.59 0.83
N LEU A 613 21.71 -7.49 1.57
CA LEU A 613 22.70 -7.12 2.57
C LEU A 613 22.74 -8.10 3.76
N MET A 614 21.61 -8.71 4.11
CA MET A 614 21.53 -9.63 5.25
C MET A 614 21.64 -11.11 4.87
N TYR A 615 21.80 -11.45 3.58
CA TYR A 615 21.74 -12.83 3.10
C TYR A 615 22.86 -13.74 3.64
N ALA A 616 24.07 -13.17 3.83
CA ALA A 616 25.31 -13.93 3.93
C ALA A 616 25.70 -14.39 5.35
N ALA A 617 25.00 -13.93 6.39
CA ALA A 617 25.48 -14.09 7.76
C ALA A 617 25.68 -15.56 8.21
N GLU A 618 24.82 -16.47 7.76
CA GLU A 618 24.90 -17.91 8.09
C GLU A 618 25.93 -18.70 7.25
N SER A 619 26.55 -18.08 6.24
CA SER A 619 27.56 -18.70 5.37
C SER A 619 28.95 -18.09 5.49
N GLU A 620 29.07 -16.86 5.99
CA GLU A 620 30.31 -16.05 5.92
C GLU A 620 30.79 -15.56 7.30
N GLY A 621 30.47 -16.28 8.38
CA GLY A 621 31.04 -15.99 9.71
C GLY A 621 30.30 -14.95 10.54
N GLY A 622 29.04 -14.62 10.19
CA GLY A 622 28.14 -13.78 10.97
C GLY A 622 27.79 -12.42 10.34
N PHE A 623 27.08 -11.58 11.09
CA PHE A 623 26.73 -10.21 10.72
C PHE A 623 27.83 -9.23 11.13
N SER A 624 28.11 -8.25 10.27
CA SER A 624 28.97 -7.11 10.64
C SER A 624 28.23 -6.18 11.61
N ALA A 625 28.97 -5.53 12.52
CA ALA A 625 28.37 -4.66 13.54
C ALA A 625 27.51 -3.51 12.97
N ASP A 626 27.86 -3.02 11.78
CA ASP A 626 27.26 -1.88 11.08
C ASP A 626 26.21 -2.27 10.02
N VAL A 627 25.83 -3.56 9.89
CA VAL A 627 24.97 -4.02 8.77
C VAL A 627 23.62 -3.29 8.70
N PHE A 628 23.04 -2.95 9.85
CA PHE A 628 21.76 -2.25 9.92
C PHE A 628 21.89 -0.76 9.57
N ASP A 629 23.02 -0.13 9.90
CA ASP A 629 23.30 1.26 9.54
C ASP A 629 23.56 1.35 8.04
N ARG A 630 24.32 0.40 7.47
CA ARG A 630 24.52 0.29 6.01
C ARG A 630 23.20 0.05 5.28
N LEU A 631 22.34 -0.84 5.81
CA LEU A 631 21.00 -1.06 5.26
C LEU A 631 20.17 0.23 5.24
N LEU A 632 20.18 1.00 6.34
CA LEU A 632 19.48 2.26 6.44
C LEU A 632 20.01 3.29 5.43
N ALA A 633 21.33 3.45 5.36
CA ALA A 633 22.00 4.37 4.44
C ALA A 633 21.68 4.04 2.97
N VAL A 634 21.79 2.77 2.58
CA VAL A 634 21.48 2.30 1.22
C VAL A 634 20.00 2.53 0.88
N VAL A 635 19.07 2.21 1.78
CA VAL A 635 17.64 2.42 1.56
C VAL A 635 17.34 3.92 1.39
N ASN A 636 17.90 4.77 2.25
CA ASN A 636 17.74 6.22 2.16
C ASN A 636 18.33 6.77 0.85
N ALA A 637 19.49 6.27 0.42
CA ALA A 637 20.13 6.65 -0.82
C ALA A 637 19.33 6.24 -2.06
N LEU A 638 18.86 4.99 -2.13
CA LEU A 638 18.05 4.51 -3.26
C LEU A 638 16.69 5.20 -3.32
N ARG A 639 16.05 5.42 -2.17
CA ARG A 639 14.63 5.78 -2.14
C ARG A 639 14.36 7.26 -1.92
N GLY A 640 15.38 8.04 -1.56
CA GLY A 640 15.19 9.42 -1.09
C GLY A 640 14.23 9.43 0.11
N THR A 641 14.43 8.49 1.03
CA THR A 641 13.71 8.48 2.30
C THR A 641 14.67 8.94 3.38
N ARG A 642 14.17 9.59 4.43
CA ARG A 642 14.94 9.88 5.65
C ARG A 642 14.42 8.99 6.78
N TYR A 643 14.75 7.70 6.70
CA TYR A 643 14.59 6.82 7.85
C TYR A 643 15.75 7.10 8.82
N TYR A 644 15.44 7.31 10.10
CA TYR A 644 16.43 7.59 11.14
C TYR A 644 16.68 6.37 12.02
N ASP A 645 15.65 5.55 12.23
CA ASP A 645 15.74 4.36 13.07
C ASP A 645 16.13 3.14 12.24
N SER A 646 17.23 2.52 12.61
CA SER A 646 17.61 1.22 12.07
C SER A 646 16.61 0.15 12.57
N VAL A 647 16.37 -0.89 11.76
CA VAL A 647 15.42 -1.95 12.12
C VAL A 647 15.90 -2.82 13.28
N GLY A 648 17.20 -2.79 13.57
CA GLY A 648 17.82 -3.60 14.60
C GLY A 648 19.29 -3.24 14.79
N ARG A 649 19.96 -4.01 15.63
CA ARG A 649 21.40 -3.90 15.89
C ARG A 649 22.04 -5.27 16.05
N VAL A 650 23.33 -5.36 15.79
CA VAL A 650 24.11 -6.58 15.99
C VAL A 650 24.69 -6.55 17.41
N LEU A 651 24.37 -7.55 18.23
CA LEU A 651 24.93 -7.68 19.58
C LEU A 651 26.29 -8.41 19.53
N ASP A 652 26.35 -9.44 18.70
CA ASP A 652 27.56 -10.16 18.30
C ASP A 652 27.32 -10.75 16.90
N PRO A 653 28.35 -11.26 16.19
CA PRO A 653 28.20 -11.73 14.81
C PRO A 653 27.10 -12.79 14.59
N HIS A 654 26.65 -13.48 15.64
CA HIS A 654 25.59 -14.49 15.56
C HIS A 654 24.40 -14.19 16.48
N THR A 655 24.28 -12.96 16.99
CA THR A 655 23.14 -12.52 17.79
C THR A 655 22.69 -11.12 17.38
N LEU A 656 21.44 -11.02 16.93
CA LEU A 656 20.80 -9.77 16.53
C LEU A 656 19.80 -9.31 17.59
N ALA A 657 19.56 -8.01 17.70
CA ALA A 657 18.43 -7.46 18.45
C ALA A 657 17.52 -6.67 17.50
N ILE A 658 16.26 -7.08 17.40
CA ILE A 658 15.23 -6.42 16.60
C ILE A 658 14.08 -6.07 17.55
N PRO A 659 13.92 -4.79 17.93
CA PRO A 659 12.82 -4.39 18.79
C PRO A 659 11.50 -4.63 18.04
N TRP A 660 10.54 -5.25 18.71
CA TRP A 660 9.19 -5.31 18.14
C TRP A 660 8.52 -3.97 18.37
N THR A 661 8.58 -3.12 17.36
CA THR A 661 7.81 -1.89 17.31
C THR A 661 6.54 -2.18 16.52
N VAL A 662 5.39 -2.24 17.18
CA VAL A 662 4.14 -2.01 16.46
C VAL A 662 4.09 -0.53 16.21
N SER A 663 4.50 -0.12 15.02
CA SER A 663 3.95 1.12 14.49
C SER A 663 2.44 0.90 14.37
N ASP A 664 1.64 1.65 15.11
CA ASP A 664 0.22 1.72 14.81
C ASP A 664 0.02 2.19 13.35
N ARG A 665 -1.24 2.24 12.91
CA ARG A 665 -1.57 2.73 11.55
C ARG A 665 -1.09 4.18 11.29
N TRP A 666 -0.56 4.86 12.31
CA TRP A 666 -0.15 6.26 12.35
C TRP A 666 1.38 6.42 12.40
N GLY A 667 2.14 5.32 12.42
CA GLY A 667 3.60 5.35 12.55
C GLY A 667 4.09 5.65 13.96
N ARG A 668 3.19 5.68 14.96
CA ARG A 668 3.57 5.79 16.37
C ARG A 668 3.98 4.41 16.85
N THR A 669 5.17 4.33 17.43
CA THR A 669 5.62 3.13 18.14
C THR A 669 4.74 2.93 19.37
N VAL A 670 3.80 1.99 19.28
CA VAL A 670 3.08 1.49 20.46
C VAL A 670 4.03 0.55 21.17
N VAL A 671 4.37 0.90 22.41
CA VAL A 671 5.19 0.06 23.28
C VAL A 671 4.53 -1.30 23.40
N ALA A 672 5.33 -2.36 23.27
CA ALA A 672 4.88 -3.74 23.42
C ALA A 672 4.08 -3.87 24.72
N SER A 673 2.89 -4.45 24.64
CA SER A 673 2.08 -4.68 25.84
C SER A 673 2.89 -5.50 26.85
N ASP A 674 2.64 -5.27 28.14
CA ASP A 674 3.23 -6.04 29.24
C ASP A 674 2.71 -7.51 29.27
N GLN A 675 2.24 -8.04 28.15
CA GLN A 675 1.66 -9.38 28.03
C GLN A 675 2.68 -10.36 27.47
N ASN A 676 2.53 -11.62 27.85
CA ASN A 676 3.32 -12.70 27.27
C ASN A 676 3.04 -12.84 25.76
N PRO A 677 4.07 -13.07 24.94
CA PRO A 677 3.92 -13.25 23.50
C PRO A 677 3.10 -14.50 23.16
N SER A 678 2.44 -14.50 22.00
CA SER A 678 1.78 -15.68 21.41
C SER A 678 2.59 -16.27 20.27
N LEU A 679 2.77 -17.58 20.28
CA LEU A 679 3.29 -18.36 19.17
C LEU A 679 2.13 -18.98 18.39
N VAL A 680 2.22 -18.97 17.07
CA VAL A 680 1.25 -19.62 16.17
C VAL A 680 2.00 -20.64 15.34
N LEU A 681 1.61 -21.91 15.42
CA LEU A 681 2.17 -22.98 14.59
C LEU A 681 1.18 -23.28 13.47
N GLY A 682 1.62 -23.08 12.22
CA GLY A 682 0.79 -23.33 11.04
C GLY A 682 0.85 -24.78 10.58
N ASN A 683 -0.30 -25.45 10.59
CA ASN A 683 -0.50 -26.80 10.07
C ASN A 683 -0.84 -26.73 8.57
N LEU A 684 0.04 -26.10 7.77
CA LEU A 684 -0.17 -25.89 6.34
C LEU A 684 0.03 -27.21 5.58
N VAL A 685 -0.98 -27.63 4.81
CA VAL A 685 -0.97 -28.90 4.09
C VAL A 685 -0.23 -28.74 2.77
N VAL A 686 0.86 -29.51 2.59
CA VAL A 686 1.57 -29.60 1.32
C VAL A 686 1.82 -31.09 1.03
N PRO A 687 1.24 -31.67 -0.03
CA PRO A 687 1.49 -33.07 -0.39
C PRO A 687 2.95 -33.33 -0.80
N ASP A 688 3.43 -34.56 -0.61
CA ASP A 688 4.76 -35.01 -1.04
C ASP A 688 5.02 -34.79 -2.55
N GLU A 689 3.97 -34.84 -3.38
CA GLU A 689 4.09 -34.54 -4.81
C GLU A 689 4.59 -33.11 -5.06
N HIS A 690 4.11 -32.13 -4.29
CA HIS A 690 4.53 -30.73 -4.45
C HIS A 690 5.99 -30.56 -4.07
N TRP A 691 6.46 -31.26 -3.02
CA TRP A 691 7.88 -31.31 -2.67
C TRP A 691 8.72 -31.84 -3.84
N ARG A 692 8.29 -32.98 -4.43
CA ARG A 692 9.00 -33.64 -5.53
C ARG A 692 9.10 -32.73 -6.75
N LEU A 693 7.99 -32.10 -7.11
CA LEU A 693 7.91 -31.16 -8.24
C LEU A 693 8.74 -29.90 -8.00
N ALA A 694 8.73 -29.35 -6.77
CA ALA A 694 9.58 -28.22 -6.43
C ALA A 694 11.07 -28.54 -6.56
N ALA A 695 11.49 -29.79 -6.31
CA ALA A 695 12.87 -30.23 -6.48
C ALA A 695 13.23 -30.62 -7.94
N GLU A 696 12.26 -31.07 -8.74
CA GLU A 696 12.50 -31.62 -10.09
C GLU A 696 12.94 -30.54 -11.09
N ARG A 697 14.10 -30.75 -11.74
CA ARG A 697 14.59 -29.90 -12.83
C ARG A 697 14.32 -30.52 -14.18
N THR A 698 13.82 -29.72 -15.12
CA THR A 698 13.65 -30.12 -16.53
C THR A 698 14.22 -29.05 -17.45
N ALA A 699 14.32 -29.34 -18.76
CA ALA A 699 14.72 -28.33 -19.74
C ALA A 699 13.79 -27.09 -19.74
N ARG A 700 12.49 -27.30 -19.47
CA ARG A 700 11.49 -26.22 -19.35
C ARG A 700 11.55 -25.52 -17.99
N PHE A 701 11.92 -26.25 -16.94
CA PHE A 701 11.93 -25.79 -15.56
C PHE A 701 13.31 -26.01 -14.91
N PRO A 702 14.32 -25.17 -15.24
CA PRO A 702 15.69 -25.37 -14.76
C PRO A 702 15.88 -25.07 -13.27
N ARG A 703 14.88 -24.44 -12.61
CA ARG A 703 14.92 -24.00 -11.20
C ARG A 703 13.84 -24.66 -10.33
N GLY A 704 13.40 -25.86 -10.70
CA GLY A 704 12.27 -26.53 -10.03
C GLY A 704 10.95 -26.26 -10.73
N ARG A 705 9.94 -27.11 -10.49
CA ARG A 705 8.56 -26.97 -10.99
C ARG A 705 7.58 -26.79 -9.80
N PRO A 706 7.68 -25.71 -9.03
CA PRO A 706 6.76 -25.46 -7.91
C PRO A 706 5.31 -25.39 -8.38
N VAL A 707 4.39 -25.89 -7.55
CA VAL A 707 2.95 -25.94 -7.85
C VAL A 707 2.28 -24.67 -7.32
N HIS A 708 1.71 -23.85 -8.21
CA HIS A 708 1.05 -22.60 -7.84
C HIS A 708 -0.44 -22.60 -8.23
N THR A 709 -1.22 -23.41 -7.52
CA THR A 709 -2.68 -23.53 -7.73
C THR A 709 -3.48 -22.61 -6.82
N VAL A 710 -4.73 -22.33 -7.21
CA VAL A 710 -5.67 -21.53 -6.38
C VAL A 710 -5.88 -22.18 -5.02
N GLN A 711 -6.06 -23.51 -4.99
CA GLN A 711 -6.31 -24.25 -3.75
C GLN A 711 -5.15 -24.12 -2.76
N ARG A 712 -3.89 -24.25 -3.23
CA ARG A 712 -2.70 -24.10 -2.39
C ARG A 712 -2.57 -22.67 -1.85
N LEU A 713 -2.83 -21.67 -2.69
CA LEU A 713 -2.81 -20.26 -2.29
C LEU A 713 -3.87 -19.96 -1.22
N LEU A 714 -5.08 -20.50 -1.39
CA LEU A 714 -6.16 -20.39 -0.40
C LEU A 714 -5.81 -21.08 0.93
N GLY A 715 -5.09 -22.20 0.92
CA GLY A 715 -4.59 -22.87 2.13
C GLY A 715 -3.65 -21.99 2.94
N LEU A 716 -2.62 -21.44 2.28
CA LEU A 716 -1.68 -20.50 2.91
C LEU A 716 -2.42 -19.26 3.46
N MET A 717 -3.38 -18.75 2.70
CA MET A 717 -4.19 -17.61 3.11
C MET A 717 -5.01 -17.87 4.37
N ARG A 718 -5.62 -19.05 4.50
CA ARG A 718 -6.38 -19.41 5.71
C ARG A 718 -5.48 -19.32 6.94
N VAL A 719 -4.27 -19.88 6.86
CA VAL A 719 -3.28 -19.85 7.94
C VAL A 719 -2.88 -18.41 8.28
N ILE A 720 -2.54 -17.58 7.28
CA ILE A 720 -2.15 -16.17 7.47
C ILE A 720 -3.30 -15.35 8.06
N ALA A 721 -4.53 -15.54 7.58
CA ALA A 721 -5.70 -14.80 8.05
C ALA A 721 -6.01 -15.14 9.52
N ARG A 722 -5.92 -16.41 9.91
CA ARG A 722 -6.09 -16.82 11.31
C ARG A 722 -4.96 -16.26 12.20
N ALA A 723 -3.70 -16.29 11.75
CA ALA A 723 -2.59 -15.66 12.47
C ALA A 723 -2.77 -14.13 12.63
N THR A 724 -3.27 -13.46 11.59
CA THR A 724 -3.62 -12.03 11.63
C THR A 724 -4.71 -11.75 12.66
N HIS A 725 -5.71 -12.63 12.75
CA HIS A 725 -6.79 -12.50 13.74
C HIS A 725 -6.25 -12.60 15.17
N VAL A 726 -5.29 -13.49 15.42
CA VAL A 726 -4.61 -13.64 16.72
C VAL A 726 -3.82 -12.38 17.09
N ALA A 727 -3.15 -11.76 16.12
CA ALA A 727 -2.30 -10.58 16.36
C ALA A 727 -3.08 -9.28 16.61
N LYS A 728 -4.31 -9.16 16.09
CA LYS A 728 -5.10 -7.92 16.20
C LYS A 728 -5.63 -7.69 17.62
N PRO A 729 -5.67 -6.44 18.11
CA PRO A 729 -6.24 -6.11 19.41
C PRO A 729 -7.73 -6.46 19.48
N ARG A 730 -8.18 -6.96 20.63
CA ARG A 730 -9.61 -7.25 20.87
C ARG A 730 -10.41 -5.95 20.97
N ARG A 731 -11.48 -5.83 20.17
CA ARG A 731 -12.37 -4.65 20.14
C ARG A 731 -12.85 -4.30 21.55
N GLY A 732 -12.77 -3.01 21.92
CA GLY A 732 -13.26 -2.48 23.19
C GLY A 732 -12.34 -2.64 24.42
N SER A 733 -11.19 -3.31 24.29
CA SER A 733 -10.33 -3.62 25.44
C SER A 733 -9.34 -2.53 25.85
N GLY A 734 -9.13 -1.49 25.03
CA GLY A 734 -8.10 -0.46 25.25
C GLY A 734 -6.65 -0.97 25.24
N GLN A 735 -6.42 -2.29 25.06
CA GLN A 735 -5.11 -2.91 25.07
C GLN A 735 -4.51 -3.01 23.66
N GLY A 736 -3.18 -2.88 23.57
CA GLY A 736 -2.41 -3.11 22.33
C GLY A 736 -2.54 -4.55 21.82
N GLY A 737 -2.21 -4.77 20.54
CA GLY A 737 -2.23 -6.11 19.95
C GLY A 737 -1.26 -7.08 20.63
N THR A 738 -1.55 -8.38 20.59
CA THR A 738 -0.69 -9.41 21.19
C THR A 738 0.55 -9.62 20.32
N PRO A 739 1.79 -9.53 20.88
CA PRO A 739 2.99 -9.88 20.13
C PRO A 739 2.89 -11.31 19.62
N THR A 740 2.77 -11.48 18.30
CA THR A 740 2.47 -12.78 17.68
C THR A 740 3.59 -13.21 16.72
N LEU A 741 4.00 -14.49 16.78
CA LEU A 741 5.00 -15.08 15.91
C LEU A 741 4.42 -16.32 15.21
N LEU A 742 4.34 -16.32 13.88
CA LEU A 742 3.88 -17.45 13.07
C LEU A 742 5.06 -18.33 12.64
N VAL A 743 4.93 -19.64 12.71
CA VAL A 743 5.89 -20.59 12.15
C VAL A 743 5.19 -21.45 11.10
N LEU A 744 5.70 -21.44 9.88
CA LEU A 744 5.24 -22.31 8.80
C LEU A 744 6.21 -23.49 8.61
N PRO A 745 5.74 -24.66 8.15
CA PRO A 745 6.58 -25.84 8.04
C PRO A 745 7.66 -25.71 6.95
N GLU A 746 8.65 -26.60 7.04
CA GLU A 746 9.77 -26.70 6.09
C GLU A 746 9.26 -26.89 4.65
N LEU A 747 9.91 -26.26 3.66
CA LEU A 747 9.62 -26.44 2.22
C LEU A 747 8.14 -26.25 1.81
N THR A 748 7.35 -25.47 2.53
CA THR A 748 5.91 -25.32 2.25
C THR A 748 5.53 -24.10 1.42
N VAL A 749 6.29 -23.01 1.53
CA VAL A 749 5.99 -21.74 0.85
C VAL A 749 6.79 -21.64 -0.46
N PRO A 750 6.11 -21.54 -1.62
CA PRO A 750 6.78 -21.24 -2.87
C PRO A 750 7.56 -19.93 -2.81
N ARG A 751 8.75 -19.96 -3.40
CA ARG A 751 9.67 -18.82 -3.39
C ARG A 751 9.08 -17.56 -4.04
N ARG A 752 8.36 -17.75 -5.16
CA ARG A 752 7.54 -16.74 -5.85
C ARG A 752 6.53 -16.02 -4.96
N TRP A 753 6.02 -16.67 -3.91
CA TRP A 753 5.04 -16.07 -3.00
C TRP A 753 5.69 -15.26 -1.88
N PHE A 754 6.97 -15.51 -1.60
CA PHE A 754 7.63 -15.08 -0.37
C PHE A 754 7.57 -13.56 -0.19
N ARG A 755 7.92 -12.77 -1.21
CA ARG A 755 7.92 -11.30 -1.12
C ARG A 755 6.54 -10.73 -0.79
N ALA A 756 5.51 -11.20 -1.51
CA ALA A 756 4.15 -10.74 -1.34
C ALA A 756 3.62 -11.09 0.06
N VAL A 757 3.88 -12.32 0.50
CA VAL A 757 3.49 -12.84 1.81
C VAL A 757 4.22 -12.08 2.93
N ALA A 758 5.54 -11.95 2.85
CA ALA A 758 6.35 -11.25 3.86
C ALA A 758 5.94 -9.78 4.03
N THR A 759 5.70 -9.10 2.91
CA THR A 759 5.21 -7.72 2.92
C THR A 759 3.84 -7.61 3.59
N HIS A 760 2.94 -8.56 3.34
CA HIS A 760 1.61 -8.57 3.96
C HIS A 760 1.66 -8.86 5.47
N VAL A 761 2.43 -9.87 5.88
CA VAL A 761 2.63 -10.25 7.29
C VAL A 761 3.04 -9.04 8.13
N VAL A 762 4.01 -8.26 7.65
CA VAL A 762 4.49 -7.08 8.36
C VAL A 762 3.52 -5.91 8.25
N ARG A 763 3.11 -5.51 7.03
CA ARG A 763 2.36 -4.25 6.83
C ARG A 763 0.89 -4.30 7.22
N HIS A 764 0.28 -5.47 7.16
CA HIS A 764 -1.16 -5.64 7.36
C HIS A 764 -1.48 -6.67 8.44
N GLY A 765 -0.61 -7.67 8.62
CA GLY A 765 -0.72 -8.67 9.67
C GLY A 765 -0.32 -8.12 11.05
N GLY A 766 0.79 -7.37 11.13
CA GLY A 766 1.32 -6.85 12.39
C GLY A 766 1.98 -7.90 13.28
N PHE A 767 2.45 -9.01 12.71
CA PHE A 767 3.09 -10.12 13.43
C PHE A 767 4.41 -10.53 12.76
N GLY A 768 5.28 -11.23 13.49
CA GLY A 768 6.51 -11.82 12.94
C GLY A 768 6.27 -13.21 12.38
N ALA A 769 7.12 -13.70 11.49
CA ALA A 769 7.03 -15.08 11.00
C ALA A 769 8.39 -15.74 10.75
N VAL A 770 8.41 -17.07 10.84
CA VAL A 770 9.47 -17.95 10.33
C VAL A 770 8.86 -18.87 9.29
N MET A 771 9.33 -18.80 8.04
CA MET A 771 8.70 -19.47 6.90
C MET A 771 9.66 -20.43 6.22
N GLY A 772 9.33 -21.73 6.18
CA GLY A 772 10.04 -22.70 5.35
C GLY A 772 9.73 -22.49 3.87
N LEU A 773 10.73 -22.07 3.11
CA LEU A 773 10.61 -21.88 1.67
C LEU A 773 11.04 -23.14 0.93
N GLU A 774 10.46 -23.39 -0.24
CA GLU A 774 10.91 -24.44 -1.17
C GLU A 774 12.40 -24.30 -1.55
N TYR A 775 12.98 -25.33 -2.20
CA TYR A 775 14.42 -25.36 -2.49
C TYR A 775 14.92 -24.15 -3.30
N LEU A 776 16.07 -23.59 -2.93
CA LEU A 776 16.80 -22.66 -3.79
C LEU A 776 17.72 -23.47 -4.70
N HIS A 777 17.47 -23.42 -6.00
CA HIS A 777 18.29 -24.09 -7.00
C HIS A 777 19.51 -23.25 -7.38
N ASP A 778 20.70 -23.86 -7.34
CA ASP A 778 21.92 -23.28 -7.91
C ASP A 778 21.81 -23.26 -9.44
N PRO A 779 21.92 -22.09 -10.10
CA PRO A 779 21.79 -22.00 -11.55
C PRO A 779 22.94 -22.67 -12.31
N SER A 780 24.10 -22.86 -11.69
CA SER A 780 25.32 -23.34 -12.34
C SER A 780 25.68 -24.79 -11.98
N GLY A 781 25.02 -25.40 -11.00
CA GLY A 781 25.38 -26.73 -10.51
C GLY A 781 24.20 -27.57 -10.02
N PRO A 782 24.42 -28.87 -9.74
CA PRO A 782 23.39 -29.81 -9.26
C PRO A 782 23.10 -29.64 -7.76
N PHE A 783 23.02 -28.39 -7.29
CA PHE A 783 22.93 -28.07 -5.88
C PHE A 783 21.60 -27.40 -5.54
N VAL A 784 21.08 -27.73 -4.36
CA VAL A 784 19.93 -27.08 -3.75
C VAL A 784 20.22 -26.64 -2.31
N LEU A 785 19.48 -25.63 -1.85
CA LEU A 785 19.47 -25.20 -0.45
C LEU A 785 18.03 -25.27 0.09
N ASN A 786 17.90 -25.80 1.29
CA ASN A 786 16.65 -25.80 2.06
C ASN A 786 16.75 -24.69 3.13
N GLN A 787 15.76 -23.79 3.18
CA GLN A 787 15.86 -22.55 3.96
C GLN A 787 14.55 -22.22 4.67
N ALA A 788 14.68 -21.73 5.90
CA ALA A 788 13.62 -21.05 6.63
C ALA A 788 13.98 -19.57 6.76
N PHE A 789 13.06 -18.66 6.45
CA PHE A 789 13.31 -17.23 6.50
C PHE A 789 12.66 -16.58 7.71
N ALA A 790 13.41 -15.69 8.38
CA ALA A 790 12.85 -14.71 9.29
C ALA A 790 12.09 -13.64 8.50
N VAL A 791 10.92 -13.25 9.00
CA VAL A 791 10.13 -12.12 8.51
C VAL A 791 9.68 -11.34 9.73
N LEU A 792 10.43 -10.29 10.09
CA LEU A 792 10.18 -9.54 11.31
C LEU A 792 9.78 -8.10 11.00
N PRO A 793 8.78 -7.56 11.70
CA PRO A 793 8.33 -6.20 11.51
C PRO A 793 9.37 -5.21 12.05
N GLY A 794 9.71 -4.23 11.23
CA GLY A 794 10.52 -3.08 11.59
C GLY A 794 9.72 -1.78 11.56
N PRO A 795 10.36 -0.65 11.92
CA PRO A 795 9.73 0.66 11.90
C PRO A 795 9.19 1.00 10.50
N PHE A 796 8.09 1.78 10.47
CA PHE A 796 7.42 2.21 9.23
C PHE A 796 6.96 1.06 8.30
N GLY A 797 6.73 -0.15 8.84
CA GLY A 797 6.35 -1.32 8.06
C GLY A 797 7.48 -1.86 7.17
N ALA A 798 8.73 -1.63 7.57
CA ALA A 798 9.91 -2.25 6.99
C ALA A 798 9.97 -3.74 7.34
N VAL A 799 10.49 -4.56 6.43
CA VAL A 799 10.62 -6.02 6.63
C VAL A 799 12.08 -6.36 6.88
N ALA A 800 12.41 -6.78 8.10
CA ALA A 800 13.70 -7.42 8.37
C ALA A 800 13.61 -8.90 7.99
N THR A 801 14.55 -9.37 7.17
CA THR A 801 14.52 -10.74 6.66
C THR A 801 15.90 -11.30 6.34
N TRP A 802 16.14 -12.56 6.72
CA TRP A 802 17.33 -13.33 6.39
C TRP A 802 17.02 -14.84 6.49
N PRO A 803 17.82 -15.72 5.87
CA PRO A 803 17.62 -17.17 5.94
C PRO A 803 18.37 -17.83 7.10
N TRP A 804 17.75 -18.83 7.72
CA TRP A 804 18.45 -20.01 8.23
C TRP A 804 18.49 -21.06 7.13
N THR A 805 19.67 -21.59 6.83
CA THR A 805 19.85 -22.62 5.80
C THR A 805 20.16 -23.96 6.45
N LYS A 806 19.43 -25.00 6.04
CA LYS A 806 19.63 -26.38 6.46
C LYS A 806 20.99 -26.87 5.96
N ARG A 807 21.77 -27.50 6.84
CA ARG A 807 23.17 -27.80 6.54
C ARG A 807 23.35 -29.19 5.93
N TRP A 808 22.62 -30.15 6.45
CA TRP A 808 22.60 -31.53 5.96
C TRP A 808 21.18 -31.94 5.60
N PRO A 809 20.98 -32.66 4.48
CA PRO A 809 19.68 -33.25 4.19
C PRO A 809 19.39 -34.32 5.25
N ALA A 810 18.12 -34.59 5.50
CA ALA A 810 17.76 -35.86 6.14
C ALA A 810 18.17 -37.02 5.21
N ASP A 811 18.49 -38.20 5.73
CA ASP A 811 18.98 -39.32 4.89
C ASP A 811 18.02 -39.64 3.73
N GLY A 812 16.72 -39.77 4.03
CA GLY A 812 15.69 -39.96 3.00
C GLY A 812 15.54 -38.78 2.02
N GLU A 813 15.67 -37.53 2.50
CA GLU A 813 15.67 -36.33 1.64
C GLU A 813 16.87 -36.36 0.67
N GLY A 814 18.04 -36.78 1.17
CA GLY A 814 19.26 -36.92 0.38
C GLY A 814 19.14 -38.01 -0.69
N GLU A 815 18.58 -39.16 -0.35
CA GLU A 815 18.32 -40.25 -1.29
C GLU A 815 17.30 -39.85 -2.37
N GLU A 816 16.18 -39.25 -1.97
CA GLU A 816 15.14 -38.81 -2.90
C GLU A 816 15.69 -37.74 -3.87
N LEU A 817 16.49 -36.77 -3.39
CA LEU A 817 17.14 -35.76 -4.25
C LEU A 817 18.18 -36.36 -5.21
N ALA A 818 18.97 -37.34 -4.74
CA ALA A 818 19.96 -38.03 -5.54
C ALA A 818 19.33 -38.92 -6.63
N GLY A 819 18.10 -39.40 -6.40
CA GLY A 819 17.31 -40.18 -7.36
C GLY A 819 16.67 -39.36 -8.49
N LEU A 820 16.66 -38.02 -8.42
CA LEU A 820 16.12 -37.17 -9.47
C LEU A 820 16.98 -37.18 -10.74
N THR A 821 16.39 -36.76 -11.87
CA THR A 821 17.11 -36.61 -13.14
C THR A 821 16.95 -35.18 -13.66
N PRO A 822 18.01 -34.34 -13.65
CA PRO A 822 19.36 -34.61 -13.13
C PRO A 822 19.40 -34.77 -11.59
N PRO A 823 20.37 -35.54 -11.04
CA PRO A 823 20.48 -35.74 -9.61
C PRO A 823 20.85 -34.44 -8.90
N LEU A 824 20.28 -34.23 -7.71
CA LEU A 824 20.52 -33.05 -6.88
C LEU A 824 21.13 -33.44 -5.54
N ARG A 825 21.85 -32.49 -4.93
CA ARG A 825 22.43 -32.64 -3.60
C ARG A 825 22.53 -31.31 -2.88
N PHE A 826 22.73 -31.34 -1.57
CA PHE A 826 23.01 -30.13 -0.82
C PHE A 826 24.38 -29.56 -1.18
N ARG A 827 24.51 -28.23 -1.18
CA ARG A 827 25.77 -27.56 -1.47
C ARG A 827 26.77 -27.78 -0.31
N PRO A 828 28.00 -28.28 -0.58
CA PRO A 828 29.04 -28.35 0.43
C PRO A 828 29.36 -26.95 1.00
N ARG A 829 29.51 -26.87 2.32
CA ARG A 829 29.88 -25.62 3.02
C ARG A 829 31.33 -25.68 3.47
N ALA A 830 32.05 -24.57 3.30
CA ALA A 830 33.45 -24.44 3.74
C ALA A 830 33.56 -24.21 5.25
N THR A 831 32.57 -23.55 5.85
CA THR A 831 32.54 -23.20 7.27
C THR A 831 31.25 -23.67 7.92
N ASP A 832 31.31 -23.84 9.24
CA ASP A 832 30.18 -24.27 10.05
C ASP A 832 29.91 -23.29 11.21
N PRO A 833 29.52 -22.03 10.91
CA PRO A 833 29.35 -21.01 11.94
C PRO A 833 28.21 -21.34 12.91
N PRO A 834 28.19 -20.76 14.11
CA PRO A 834 27.03 -20.76 14.99
C PRO A 834 25.74 -20.30 14.29
N ARG A 835 24.61 -20.82 14.74
CA ARG A 835 23.27 -20.37 14.36
C ARG A 835 23.03 -18.95 14.87
N VAL A 836 22.40 -18.16 14.02
CA VAL A 836 21.93 -16.81 14.33
C VAL A 836 20.77 -16.89 15.31
N VAL A 837 20.92 -16.16 16.42
CA VAL A 837 19.88 -15.93 17.42
C VAL A 837 19.33 -14.51 17.27
N VAL A 838 18.03 -14.33 17.44
CA VAL A 838 17.37 -13.02 17.41
C VAL A 838 16.76 -12.72 18.75
N GLU A 839 17.17 -11.64 19.37
CA GLU A 839 16.53 -11.02 20.52
C GLU A 839 15.39 -10.12 20.06
N THR A 840 14.18 -10.43 20.50
CA THR A 840 12.93 -9.73 20.14
C THR A 840 11.98 -9.68 21.34
N SER A 841 10.77 -9.11 21.17
CA SER A 841 9.72 -9.17 22.19
C SER A 841 9.19 -10.58 22.44
N TRP A 842 9.40 -11.50 21.50
CA TRP A 842 9.07 -12.92 21.66
C TRP A 842 10.12 -13.69 22.48
N GLY A 843 11.21 -13.03 22.87
CA GLY A 843 12.40 -13.63 23.47
C GLY A 843 13.54 -13.82 22.48
N ARG A 844 14.62 -14.47 22.93
CA ARG A 844 15.73 -14.91 22.08
C ARG A 844 15.37 -16.21 21.41
N PHE A 845 15.27 -16.21 20.09
CA PHE A 845 14.94 -17.41 19.34
C PHE A 845 15.88 -17.69 18.18
N SER A 846 15.94 -18.96 17.79
CA SER A 846 16.63 -19.46 16.61
C SER A 846 15.84 -20.60 15.98
N THR A 847 16.18 -20.93 14.73
CA THR A 847 15.52 -21.98 13.96
C THR A 847 16.46 -23.16 13.69
N LEU A 848 15.97 -24.38 13.93
CA LEU A 848 16.57 -25.65 13.52
C LEU A 848 15.60 -26.34 12.57
N ILE A 849 16.02 -26.65 11.34
CA ILE A 849 15.11 -27.13 10.30
C ILE A 849 15.01 -28.66 10.36
N CYS A 850 13.86 -29.19 10.77
CA CYS A 850 13.54 -30.62 10.76
C CYS A 850 14.63 -31.50 11.40
N SER A 851 15.35 -32.29 10.60
CA SER A 851 16.42 -33.20 11.04
C SER A 851 17.54 -32.53 11.84
N GLU A 852 17.72 -31.22 11.72
CA GLU A 852 18.73 -30.49 12.51
C GLU A 852 18.44 -30.52 14.01
N LEU A 853 17.21 -30.79 14.42
CA LEU A 853 16.86 -30.98 15.83
C LEU A 853 17.53 -32.24 16.44
N ILE A 854 17.93 -33.19 15.59
CA ILE A 854 18.64 -34.42 15.97
C ILE A 854 20.15 -34.17 16.09
N GLU A 855 20.68 -33.15 15.41
CA GLU A 855 22.10 -32.82 15.41
C GLU A 855 22.55 -32.25 16.76
N ALA A 856 23.17 -33.08 17.61
CA ALA A 856 23.66 -32.68 18.93
C ALA A 856 24.56 -31.43 18.89
N ARG A 857 25.38 -31.27 17.83
CA ARG A 857 26.22 -30.08 17.63
C ARG A 857 25.41 -28.80 17.43
N ARG A 858 24.26 -28.87 16.74
CA ARG A 858 23.37 -27.72 16.50
C ARG A 858 22.58 -27.34 17.73
N VAL A 859 22.10 -28.36 18.43
CA VAL A 859 21.44 -28.17 19.72
C VAL A 859 22.43 -27.48 20.68
N ALA A 860 23.64 -28.04 20.86
CA ALA A 860 24.65 -27.47 21.74
C ALA A 860 25.03 -26.02 21.42
N ASP A 861 25.02 -25.62 20.14
CA ASP A 861 25.31 -24.24 19.73
C ASP A 861 24.33 -23.20 20.28
N LEU A 862 23.10 -23.61 20.62
CA LEU A 862 22.06 -22.74 21.17
C LEU A 862 22.06 -22.68 22.70
N LEU A 863 22.91 -23.46 23.38
CA LEU A 863 22.96 -23.55 24.84
C LEU A 863 23.19 -22.17 25.48
N GLY A 864 22.23 -21.72 26.30
CA GLY A 864 22.26 -20.41 26.97
C GLY A 864 22.21 -19.20 26.04
N ARG A 865 21.90 -19.40 24.75
CA ARG A 865 21.72 -18.32 23.76
C ARG A 865 20.28 -18.13 23.35
N ALA A 866 19.47 -19.19 23.32
CA ALA A 866 18.06 -19.13 22.93
C ALA A 866 17.13 -19.59 24.07
N GLU A 867 16.01 -18.89 24.24
CA GLU A 867 14.90 -19.30 25.12
C GLU A 867 13.77 -19.98 24.34
N LEU A 868 13.72 -19.78 23.02
CA LEU A 868 12.76 -20.38 22.11
C LEU A 868 13.48 -21.00 20.89
N VAL A 869 13.25 -22.28 20.63
CA VAL A 869 13.78 -22.99 19.46
C VAL A 869 12.62 -23.37 18.55
N LEU A 870 12.66 -22.90 17.32
CA LEU A 870 11.63 -23.12 16.31
C LEU A 870 12.07 -24.19 15.33
N CYS A 871 11.17 -25.12 15.02
CA CYS A 871 11.41 -26.22 14.10
C CYS A 871 10.32 -26.28 13.02
N PRO A 872 10.49 -25.57 11.90
CA PRO A 872 9.82 -25.90 10.64
C PRO A 872 10.19 -27.33 10.26
N ALA A 873 9.20 -28.20 10.09
CA ALA A 873 9.44 -29.62 9.84
C ALA A 873 8.59 -30.18 8.70
N TRP A 874 9.19 -31.07 7.93
CA TRP A 874 8.51 -32.03 7.06
C TRP A 874 8.80 -33.44 7.58
N ASN A 875 8.20 -33.78 8.73
CA ASN A 875 8.53 -35.00 9.45
C ASN A 875 7.43 -36.06 9.32
N ARG A 876 7.80 -37.22 8.78
CA ARG A 876 6.95 -38.41 8.65
C ARG A 876 6.86 -39.20 9.98
N ASP A 877 7.91 -39.21 10.80
CA ASP A 877 8.00 -39.94 12.07
C ASP A 877 7.70 -39.03 13.26
N THR A 878 6.42 -38.77 13.51
CA THR A 878 6.01 -37.86 14.58
C THR A 878 6.17 -38.45 15.99
N ALA A 879 6.34 -39.77 16.12
CA ALA A 879 6.49 -40.44 17.40
C ALA A 879 7.87 -40.16 18.01
N SER A 880 8.94 -40.30 17.23
CA SER A 880 10.32 -40.04 17.72
C SER A 880 10.53 -38.59 18.15
N TYR A 881 9.84 -37.65 17.50
CA TYR A 881 9.93 -36.23 17.85
C TYR A 881 9.39 -35.92 19.26
N ASP A 882 8.49 -36.74 19.80
CA ASP A 882 7.97 -36.58 21.16
C ASP A 882 9.08 -36.64 22.21
N HIS A 883 10.00 -37.58 22.08
CA HIS A 883 11.14 -37.71 22.99
C HIS A 883 12.25 -36.71 22.66
N LEU A 884 12.42 -36.38 21.37
CA LEU A 884 13.44 -35.45 20.92
C LEU A 884 13.22 -34.03 21.47
N ILE A 885 12.00 -33.48 21.37
CA ILE A 885 11.70 -32.14 21.88
C ILE A 885 11.90 -32.04 23.40
N GLN A 886 11.60 -33.12 24.13
CA GLN A 886 11.81 -33.18 25.58
C GLN A 886 13.31 -33.15 25.90
N SER A 887 14.10 -33.96 25.20
CA SER A 887 15.55 -34.00 25.36
C SER A 887 16.17 -32.64 25.05
N VAL A 888 15.86 -32.05 23.90
CA VAL A 888 16.38 -30.74 23.49
C VAL A 888 15.92 -29.64 24.45
N GLY A 889 14.64 -29.63 24.82
CA GLY A 889 14.09 -28.62 25.73
C GLY A 889 14.70 -28.69 27.14
N PHE A 890 15.06 -29.88 27.64
CA PHE A 890 15.84 -30.00 28.87
C PHE A 890 17.29 -29.57 28.70
N GLN A 891 17.97 -30.00 27.63
CA GLN A 891 19.37 -29.67 27.37
C GLN A 891 19.58 -28.16 27.23
N LEU A 892 18.68 -27.49 26.50
CA LEU A 892 18.74 -26.06 26.25
C LEU A 892 17.99 -25.23 27.29
N HIS A 893 17.25 -25.85 28.20
CA HIS A 893 16.32 -25.17 29.10
C HIS A 893 15.48 -24.09 28.36
N ALA A 894 14.94 -24.49 27.20
CA ALA A 894 14.25 -23.61 26.26
C ALA A 894 12.89 -24.20 25.87
N ILE A 895 11.99 -23.33 25.41
CA ILE A 895 10.75 -23.76 24.77
C ILE A 895 11.10 -24.29 23.37
N VAL A 896 10.64 -25.48 23.03
CA VAL A 896 10.85 -26.08 21.70
C VAL A 896 9.50 -26.19 21.00
N ALA A 897 9.39 -25.64 19.80
CA ALA A 897 8.15 -25.64 19.05
C ALA A 897 8.35 -26.16 17.62
N VAL A 898 7.50 -27.10 17.21
CA VAL A 898 7.53 -27.78 15.92
C VAL A 898 6.29 -27.41 15.13
N ALA A 899 6.48 -26.76 13.98
CA ALA A 899 5.45 -26.58 12.97
C ALA A 899 5.68 -27.63 11.88
N ASN A 900 4.91 -28.72 11.92
CA ASN A 900 5.04 -29.81 10.98
C ASN A 900 4.05 -29.62 9.81
N ASN A 901 4.41 -30.14 8.64
CA ASN A 901 3.52 -30.13 7.47
C ASN A 901 2.16 -30.77 7.81
N GLY A 902 1.06 -30.09 7.47
CA GLY A 902 -0.30 -30.53 7.75
C GLY A 902 -0.69 -31.87 7.11
N HIS A 903 0.05 -32.35 6.11
CA HIS A 903 -0.08 -33.71 5.56
C HIS A 903 0.19 -34.78 6.64
N TYR A 904 1.23 -34.59 7.46
CA TYR A 904 1.57 -35.48 8.57
C TYR A 904 1.03 -34.99 9.93
N SER A 905 0.85 -33.67 10.04
CA SER A 905 0.42 -32.90 11.21
C SER A 905 1.31 -33.13 12.45
N ASP A 906 0.76 -33.02 13.65
CA ASP A 906 1.48 -33.10 14.93
C ASP A 906 2.33 -31.87 15.26
N CYS A 907 1.77 -30.68 14.96
CA CYS A 907 2.33 -29.40 15.40
C CYS A 907 2.26 -29.29 16.93
N ARG A 908 3.34 -28.85 17.58
CA ARG A 908 3.45 -28.92 19.05
C ARG A 908 4.45 -27.94 19.63
N ALA A 909 4.25 -27.59 20.90
CA ALA A 909 5.18 -26.78 21.67
C ALA A 909 5.36 -27.38 23.07
N TRP A 910 6.62 -27.41 23.52
CA TRP A 910 7.00 -28.02 24.78
C TRP A 910 7.93 -27.11 25.59
N ALA A 911 7.79 -27.12 26.92
CA ALA A 911 8.58 -26.30 27.84
C ALA A 911 9.08 -27.09 29.07
N PRO A 912 10.27 -26.76 29.63
CA PRO A 912 10.85 -27.45 30.80
C PRO A 912 10.22 -27.02 32.14
N LEU A 913 8.89 -27.03 32.22
CA LEU A 913 8.15 -26.68 33.43
C LEU A 913 8.24 -27.78 34.49
N SER A 914 8.15 -27.40 35.77
CA SER A 914 8.24 -28.32 36.90
C SER A 914 7.11 -29.36 36.88
N VAL A 915 5.88 -28.93 36.56
CA VAL A 915 4.68 -29.76 36.50
C VAL A 915 4.60 -30.49 35.16
N ARG A 916 4.59 -31.84 35.18
CA ARG A 916 4.68 -32.69 33.98
C ARG A 916 3.65 -32.34 32.89
N TRP A 917 2.37 -32.27 33.23
CA TRP A 917 1.31 -32.03 32.25
C TRP A 917 1.29 -30.60 31.69
N LYS A 918 1.91 -29.64 32.39
CA LYS A 918 2.07 -28.26 31.90
C LYS A 918 3.20 -28.13 30.88
N ARG A 919 4.05 -29.15 30.73
CA ARG A 919 5.21 -29.10 29.82
C ARG A 919 4.77 -29.11 28.36
N ASP A 920 3.72 -29.84 28.04
CA ASP A 920 3.08 -29.79 26.72
C ASP A 920 2.24 -28.52 26.63
N LEU A 921 2.81 -27.46 26.05
CA LEU A 921 2.13 -26.17 25.89
C LEU A 921 1.00 -26.27 24.86
N CYS A 922 1.22 -27.03 23.79
CA CYS A 922 0.18 -27.38 22.83
C CYS A 922 0.55 -28.65 22.05
N ARG A 923 -0.48 -29.30 21.49
CA ARG A 923 -0.34 -30.34 20.47
C ARG A 923 -1.58 -30.34 19.57
N LEU A 924 -1.38 -30.18 18.27
CA LEU A 924 -2.40 -30.23 17.24
C LEU A 924 -2.11 -31.42 16.32
N ILE A 925 -3.03 -32.38 16.27
CA ILE A 925 -2.99 -33.50 15.33
C ILE A 925 -4.25 -33.44 14.49
N GLU A 926 -4.14 -32.82 13.33
CA GLU A 926 -5.22 -32.67 12.37
C GLU A 926 -4.63 -32.78 10.96
N ARG A 927 -4.71 -33.97 10.38
CA ARG A 927 -4.12 -34.24 9.06
C ARG A 927 -5.01 -33.70 7.95
N GLU A 928 -4.40 -33.26 6.84
CA GLU A 928 -5.10 -32.75 5.65
C GLU A 928 -5.96 -31.50 5.89
N VAL A 929 -5.71 -30.75 6.96
CA VAL A 929 -6.43 -29.51 7.27
C VAL A 929 -5.47 -28.34 7.43
N ASP A 930 -5.68 -27.29 6.64
CA ASP A 930 -4.98 -26.01 6.82
C ASP A 930 -5.50 -25.28 8.06
N ASP A 931 -4.79 -25.44 9.18
CA ASP A 931 -5.15 -24.80 10.45
C ASP A 931 -3.93 -24.17 11.15
N ILE A 932 -4.17 -23.57 12.32
CA ILE A 932 -3.19 -23.04 13.24
C ILE A 932 -3.44 -23.56 14.64
N VAL A 933 -2.39 -23.63 15.45
CA VAL A 933 -2.53 -23.69 16.92
C VAL A 933 -1.85 -22.47 17.54
N GLN A 934 -2.60 -21.74 18.37
CA GLN A 934 -2.08 -20.62 19.15
C GLN A 934 -1.61 -21.09 20.52
N VAL A 935 -0.44 -20.61 20.94
CA VAL A 935 0.20 -20.96 22.21
C VAL A 935 0.66 -19.68 22.91
N PRO A 936 0.12 -19.34 24.09
CA PRO A 936 0.70 -18.31 24.93
C PRO A 936 2.08 -18.78 25.44
N LEU A 937 3.13 -18.03 25.18
CA LEU A 937 4.48 -18.38 25.62
C LEU A 937 4.75 -17.80 27.01
N PRO A 938 5.12 -18.61 28.02
CA PRO A 938 5.47 -18.11 29.36
C PRO A 938 6.85 -17.43 29.42
N MET A 939 7.20 -16.63 28.42
CA MET A 939 8.53 -16.06 28.21
C MET A 939 9.01 -15.22 29.37
N ARG A 940 8.16 -14.36 29.95
CA ARG A 940 8.55 -13.52 31.09
C ARG A 940 9.09 -14.37 32.25
N SER A 941 8.30 -15.35 32.68
CA SER A 941 8.68 -16.23 33.80
C SER A 941 9.92 -17.08 33.49
N LEU A 942 10.13 -17.47 32.23
CA LEU A 942 11.32 -18.22 31.81
C LEU A 942 12.58 -17.33 31.90
N ILE A 943 12.47 -16.11 31.39
CA ILE A 943 13.53 -15.11 31.40
C ILE A 943 13.92 -14.75 32.85
N GLU A 944 12.93 -14.45 33.70
CA GLU A 944 13.15 -14.17 35.12
C GLU A 944 13.84 -15.34 35.84
N PHE A 945 13.48 -16.57 35.49
CA PHE A 945 14.14 -17.77 36.00
C PHE A 945 15.62 -17.87 35.55
N HIS A 946 15.90 -17.60 34.28
CA HIS A 946 17.28 -17.58 33.76
C HIS A 946 18.14 -16.47 34.41
N GLU A 947 17.58 -15.27 34.59
CA GLU A 947 18.26 -14.12 35.18
C GLU A 947 18.51 -14.27 36.69
N SER A 948 17.52 -14.78 37.44
CA SER A 948 17.66 -15.03 38.88
C SER A 948 18.71 -16.12 39.15
N ALA A 949 18.71 -17.20 38.36
CA ALA A 949 19.70 -18.26 38.48
C ALA A 949 21.12 -17.81 38.11
N ALA A 950 21.26 -16.79 37.24
CA ALA A 950 22.56 -16.16 36.95
C ALA A 950 23.09 -15.37 38.16
N SER A 951 22.21 -14.81 38.99
CA SER A 951 22.52 -13.88 40.08
C SER A 951 22.73 -14.53 41.45
N ALA A 952 21.99 -15.58 41.81
CA ALA A 952 22.15 -16.36 43.06
C ALA A 952 21.35 -17.68 43.02
N PRO A 953 21.68 -18.71 43.82
CA PRO A 953 20.83 -19.89 43.96
C PRO A 953 19.46 -19.54 44.59
N PRO A 954 18.36 -20.23 44.21
CA PRO A 954 17.03 -19.96 44.75
C PRO A 954 16.98 -20.18 46.28
N PRO A 955 16.17 -19.39 47.01
CA PRO A 955 16.05 -19.53 48.47
C PRO A 955 15.55 -20.93 48.85
N LYS A 956 16.13 -21.51 49.91
CA LYS A 956 15.77 -22.85 50.42
C LYS A 956 14.27 -22.92 50.74
N GLY A 957 13.54 -23.75 50.01
CA GLY A 957 12.11 -24.02 50.25
C GLY A 957 11.16 -23.52 49.14
N ALA A 958 11.62 -22.65 48.23
CA ALA A 958 10.83 -22.27 47.06
C ALA A 958 10.87 -23.40 46.01
N LYS A 959 9.71 -23.87 45.55
CA LYS A 959 9.62 -24.76 44.38
C LYS A 959 9.64 -23.88 43.13
N PRO A 960 10.69 -23.90 42.30
CA PRO A 960 10.67 -23.13 41.06
C PRO A 960 9.61 -23.69 40.10
N ASP A 961 8.89 -22.80 39.42
CA ASP A 961 7.91 -23.17 38.37
C ASP A 961 8.58 -23.88 37.17
N TRP A 962 9.89 -23.71 37.05
CA TRP A 962 10.77 -24.29 36.03
C TRP A 962 11.67 -25.38 36.61
N ARG A 963 12.07 -26.33 35.75
CA ARG A 963 13.02 -27.38 36.13
C ARG A 963 14.40 -26.76 36.39
N PRO A 964 15.28 -27.45 37.13
CA PRO A 964 16.63 -26.94 37.35
C PRO A 964 17.39 -26.74 36.03
N LEU A 965 18.21 -25.70 35.96
CA LEU A 965 19.11 -25.48 34.84
C LEU A 965 20.07 -26.66 34.67
N PRO A 966 20.49 -26.97 33.42
CA PRO A 966 21.55 -27.91 33.15
C PRO A 966 22.82 -27.62 33.96
N PRO A 967 23.60 -28.65 34.33
CA PRO A 967 24.92 -28.47 34.91
C PRO A 967 25.79 -27.60 34.01
N ASN A 968 26.61 -26.72 34.60
CA ASN A 968 27.49 -25.79 33.86
C ASN A 968 26.74 -24.86 32.87
N TRP A 969 25.47 -24.52 33.16
CA TRP A 969 24.71 -23.56 32.36
C TRP A 969 25.46 -22.23 32.18
N PRO A 970 25.53 -21.68 30.95
CA PRO A 970 26.24 -20.43 30.71
C PRO A 970 25.56 -19.26 31.44
N ARG A 971 26.22 -18.69 32.45
CA ARG A 971 25.75 -17.48 33.13
C ARG A 971 26.05 -16.24 32.28
N ARG A 972 25.28 -16.06 31.20
CA ARG A 972 25.35 -14.83 30.39
C ARG A 972 24.42 -13.80 31.02
N SER A 973 24.97 -12.69 31.50
CA SER A 973 24.15 -11.53 31.88
C SER A 973 23.45 -11.03 30.63
N ARG A 974 22.13 -10.86 30.68
CA ARG A 974 21.45 -9.99 29.72
C ARG A 974 22.05 -8.59 29.87
N PRO A 975 22.46 -7.92 28.79
CA PRO A 975 22.64 -6.47 28.85
C PRO A 975 21.36 -5.90 29.47
N ARG A 976 21.46 -4.94 30.41
CA ARG A 976 20.29 -4.24 30.97
C ARG A 976 19.33 -3.96 29.82
N SER A 977 18.12 -4.48 29.95
CA SER A 977 17.24 -4.60 28.80
C SER A 977 17.01 -3.23 28.17
N VAL A 978 17.10 -3.18 26.85
CA VAL A 978 16.81 -1.97 26.06
C VAL A 978 15.30 -1.75 25.94
N TRP A 979 14.51 -2.49 26.74
CA TRP A 979 13.08 -2.25 26.96
C TRP A 979 12.82 -1.00 27.80
N SER A 980 13.85 -0.36 28.35
CA SER A 980 13.77 1.05 28.72
C SER A 980 13.98 1.87 27.44
N PRO A 981 12.93 2.49 26.85
CA PRO A 981 13.22 3.54 25.87
C PRO A 981 14.18 4.51 26.57
N SER A 982 15.29 4.88 25.92
CA SER A 982 15.90 6.16 26.28
C SER A 982 14.75 7.16 26.28
N PRO A 983 14.59 8.01 27.31
CA PRO A 983 13.71 9.15 27.21
C PRO A 983 14.25 9.97 26.05
N VAL A 984 13.71 9.73 24.85
CA VAL A 984 13.75 10.71 23.80
C VAL A 984 13.07 11.92 24.46
N PRO A 985 13.71 13.09 24.55
CA PRO A 985 12.99 14.27 24.94
C PRO A 985 11.82 14.39 23.95
N VAL A 986 10.61 14.14 24.45
CA VAL A 986 9.38 14.43 23.72
C VAL A 986 9.24 15.94 23.78
N GLU A 987 10.10 16.65 23.06
CA GLU A 987 9.87 18.04 22.69
C GLU A 987 9.20 18.05 21.32
N TRP A 988 7.95 17.59 21.27
CA TRP A 988 6.99 18.04 20.28
C TRP A 988 5.59 18.06 20.91
N LEU A 989 5.18 19.30 21.19
CA LEU A 989 3.83 19.80 21.48
C LEU A 989 2.72 18.76 21.31
N THR A 990 2.20 18.29 22.44
CA THR A 990 0.78 17.99 22.56
C THR A 990 -0.01 19.19 22.02
N PRO A 991 -0.95 19.02 21.07
CA PRO A 991 -2.07 19.95 21.00
C PRO A 991 -2.78 19.80 22.33
N ASP A 992 -2.85 20.89 23.09
CA ASP A 992 -3.64 20.98 24.31
C ASP A 992 -5.01 20.33 24.08
N ASP A 993 -5.30 19.34 24.90
CA ASP A 993 -6.65 18.87 25.15
C ASP A 993 -7.32 19.98 25.97
N PRO A 994 -8.39 20.65 25.51
CA PRO A 994 -9.03 21.69 26.28
C PRO A 994 -10.01 21.04 27.27
N THR A 995 -9.48 20.33 28.26
CA THR A 995 -10.24 19.91 29.44
C THR A 995 -9.33 19.91 30.66
N ASP A 996 -9.11 21.09 31.23
CA ASP A 996 -9.24 21.32 32.68
C ASP A 996 -8.95 22.80 32.97
N VAL A 997 -10.01 23.53 33.32
CA VAL A 997 -9.91 24.83 33.99
C VAL A 997 -10.26 24.56 35.46
N ASP A 998 -9.22 24.65 36.29
CA ASP A 998 -9.14 25.11 37.68
C ASP A 998 -10.33 24.96 38.64
N GLU A 999 -10.10 24.22 39.73
CA GLU A 999 -10.43 24.71 41.08
C GLU A 999 -9.21 24.54 42.02
N GLU A 1000 -8.74 25.70 42.49
CA GLU A 1000 -7.66 26.06 43.43
C GLU A 1000 -7.70 25.37 44.83
N PRO A 1001 -6.69 25.54 45.73
CA PRO A 1001 -5.62 26.56 45.75
C PRO A 1001 -4.15 26.07 45.86
#